data_AF-A0A1H9T6K7-F1
#
_entry.id   AF-A0A1H9T6K7-F1
#
_cell.length_a   1.000
_cell.length_b   1.000
_cell.length_c   1.000
_cell.angle_alpha   90.00
_cell.angle_beta   90.00
_cell.angle_gamma   90.00
#
_symmetry.space_group_name_H-M   'P 1'
#
loop_
_entity.id
_entity.type
_entity.pdbx_description
1 polymer ?
#
loop_
_entity_poly.entity_id
_entity_poly.type
_entity_poly.pdbx_seq_one_letter_code
_entity_poly.pdbx_strand_id
1 'polypeptide(L)'
;MTHVLDMTQDETGVAKRVSLYGTFDVLNYGDLLFPLLLRDRLGIAEEDFRAFSPKGGPLPWNDTILALPIDQAPHSPADLHVIGGGNIIHANATPLADYAGSRFGGRGSYAALWLGAGLIAAQSGARLVWNAPGLPRPLPPGPVQALSNAVLDASLMVTVRDEKSREFLSAPEQQPVSVMPDTVLDLAAMWPAASLRDVAESAFARHGMTTPVRWFALHVNDRYLDGDEALQVRQIEELARTLDALPVLIAIGPCHGDDQLARRIGQMLSISALILDQPDSLKEIAGLIAHAVCYVGSSMHGLITALAYDKPALVIARPHMVKFDGFLTQLGMSDRLVTSWEAALGRIDLLKPLGDSDRAAIATARQRIAEHWATLRGLMDQDVPERTVRAMAQLRAWMAQRVRPPQDWEAFMSVLPAVPVQSVPPQINAAFHCNICGGDSLRPERKLEDSLIGHGYICAGCNASARHRAMRGVLNVLRSDPALCASGLQYGRHRVAAGGWFKDFDLLEPAHDGAALVPPPAGKRYQMLLCLDMLEQVADPGAALAGLRGAMAQDGVLLLSFRTAPGRATTLDWGFPRGDDQGRLRTYGMDMIDRLADLLPGAHLSVVQPVDPYSGLETLLCLVTDSVTRHDWIRNSAIGDMIAPDR
;
A
#
# COMPACT_ATOMS: atom_id res chain seq x y z
N MET A 1 16.99 -13.16 50.33
CA MET A 1 15.72 -12.66 50.89
C MET A 1 14.77 -12.45 49.73
N THR A 2 13.89 -13.42 49.57
CA THR A 2 13.02 -13.65 48.41
C THR A 2 11.77 -12.80 48.61
N HIS A 3 11.57 -11.77 47.79
CA HIS A 3 10.26 -11.11 47.70
C HIS A 3 9.48 -11.80 46.58
N VAL A 4 8.64 -12.75 46.99
CA VAL A 4 7.53 -13.25 46.21
C VAL A 4 6.51 -12.12 46.15
N LEU A 5 6.27 -11.57 44.97
CA LEU A 5 5.13 -10.70 44.73
C LEU A 5 3.90 -11.58 44.62
N ASP A 6 3.01 -11.34 45.58
CA ASP A 6 1.71 -11.94 45.78
C ASP A 6 0.81 -11.65 44.57
N MET A 7 0.57 -12.67 43.74
CA MET A 7 -0.47 -12.63 42.72
C MET A 7 -1.79 -12.97 43.41
N THR A 8 -2.47 -11.96 43.93
CA THR A 8 -3.86 -12.09 44.34
C THR A 8 -4.69 -12.41 43.09
N GLN A 9 -5.09 -13.68 42.97
CA GLN A 9 -6.13 -14.13 42.05
C GLN A 9 -7.45 -13.47 42.48
N ASP A 10 -7.96 -12.58 41.64
CA ASP A 10 -9.27 -11.96 41.81
C ASP A 10 -10.34 -12.95 41.29
N GLU A 11 -10.83 -13.82 42.17
CA GLU A 11 -11.77 -14.93 41.87
C GLU A 11 -13.24 -14.49 41.63
N THR A 12 -13.50 -13.31 41.04
CA THR A 12 -14.88 -12.86 40.75
C THR A 12 -15.15 -12.43 39.29
N GLY A 13 -14.21 -12.61 38.37
CA GLY A 13 -14.39 -12.19 36.98
C GLY A 13 -15.25 -13.15 36.15
N VAL A 14 -16.42 -12.70 35.67
CA VAL A 14 -17.13 -13.34 34.55
C VAL A 14 -16.14 -13.51 33.40
N ALA A 15 -16.01 -14.71 32.84
CA ALA A 15 -15.14 -14.98 31.69
C ALA A 15 -15.41 -13.98 30.56
N LYS A 16 -14.38 -13.23 30.16
CA LYS A 16 -14.52 -12.11 29.22
C LYS A 16 -14.08 -12.55 27.83
N ARG A 17 -15.03 -12.64 26.91
CA ARG A 17 -14.78 -13.09 25.53
C ARG A 17 -14.33 -11.92 24.67
N VAL A 18 -13.20 -12.07 23.98
CA VAL A 18 -12.59 -11.04 23.15
C VAL A 18 -12.52 -11.50 21.70
N SER A 19 -12.99 -10.64 20.80
CA SER A 19 -12.86 -10.81 19.35
C SER A 19 -11.92 -9.76 18.77
N LEU A 20 -10.83 -10.18 18.14
CA LEU A 20 -9.87 -9.30 17.46
C LEU A 20 -10.02 -9.40 15.94
N TYR A 21 -10.01 -8.27 15.25
CA TYR A 21 -10.12 -8.19 13.79
C TYR A 21 -8.86 -7.62 13.16
N GLY A 22 -8.29 -8.33 12.18
CA GLY A 22 -7.09 -7.93 11.45
C GLY A 22 -6.62 -8.97 10.43
N THR A 23 -5.43 -8.78 9.86
CA THR A 23 -4.88 -9.64 8.79
C THR A 23 -3.97 -10.72 9.35
N PHE A 24 -4.56 -11.69 10.04
CA PHE A 24 -3.86 -12.77 10.76
C PHE A 24 -3.86 -14.11 10.02
N ASP A 25 -4.19 -14.08 8.74
CA ASP A 25 -4.32 -15.23 7.83
C ASP A 25 -3.37 -15.14 6.63
N VAL A 26 -2.38 -14.25 6.71
CA VAL A 26 -1.31 -14.09 5.71
C VAL A 26 0.05 -14.18 6.39
N LEU A 27 1.05 -14.66 5.66
CA LEU A 27 2.44 -14.77 6.13
C LEU A 27 3.09 -13.39 6.23
N ASN A 28 2.79 -12.68 7.32
CA ASN A 28 3.38 -11.42 7.72
C ASN A 28 3.69 -11.45 9.23
N TYR A 29 4.97 -11.50 9.57
CA TYR A 29 5.45 -11.59 10.96
C TYR A 29 4.84 -10.53 11.87
N GLY A 30 4.77 -9.28 11.42
CA GLY A 30 4.23 -8.21 12.24
C GLY A 30 2.75 -8.35 12.53
N ASP A 31 1.96 -8.60 11.49
CA ASP A 31 0.50 -8.73 11.65
C ASP A 31 0.14 -9.91 12.57
N LEU A 32 0.91 -11.00 12.51
CA LEU A 32 0.69 -12.21 13.31
C LEU A 32 1.11 -12.06 14.79
N LEU A 33 1.82 -10.99 15.17
CA LEU A 33 2.13 -10.71 16.57
C LEU A 33 0.96 -10.08 17.34
N PHE A 34 0.07 -9.34 16.67
CA PHE A 34 -1.00 -8.59 17.35
C PHE A 34 -1.96 -9.49 18.13
N PRO A 35 -2.42 -10.65 17.61
CA PRO A 35 -3.26 -11.56 18.39
C PRO A 35 -2.57 -12.07 19.65
N LEU A 36 -1.28 -12.41 19.55
CA LEU A 36 -0.49 -12.95 20.66
C LEU A 36 -0.32 -11.89 21.76
N LEU A 37 0.10 -10.68 21.36
CA LEU A 37 0.28 -9.55 22.26
C LEU A 37 -1.02 -9.17 22.96
N LEU A 38 -2.12 -9.06 22.22
CA LEU A 38 -3.40 -8.69 22.80
C LEU A 38 -3.89 -9.75 23.81
N ARG A 39 -3.81 -11.04 23.46
CA ARG A 39 -4.23 -12.12 24.35
C ARG A 39 -3.39 -12.15 25.63
N ASP A 40 -2.07 -12.10 25.49
CA ASP A 40 -1.12 -12.09 26.62
C ASP A 40 -1.35 -10.88 27.54
N ARG A 41 -1.46 -9.68 26.96
CA ARG A 41 -1.57 -8.43 27.73
C ARG A 41 -2.92 -8.21 28.37
N LEU A 42 -3.98 -8.76 27.80
CA LEU A 42 -5.30 -8.74 28.43
C LEU A 42 -5.51 -9.92 29.40
N GLY A 43 -4.61 -10.92 29.42
CA GLY A 43 -4.73 -12.10 30.28
C GLY A 43 -5.93 -12.97 29.91
N ILE A 44 -6.28 -13.04 28.63
CA ILE A 44 -7.47 -13.75 28.15
C ILE A 44 -7.12 -15.22 27.87
N ALA A 45 -7.92 -16.13 28.39
CA ALA A 45 -7.77 -17.55 28.14
C ALA A 45 -8.00 -17.88 26.64
N GLU A 46 -7.42 -18.97 26.15
CA GLU A 46 -7.48 -19.31 24.72
C GLU A 46 -8.91 -19.58 24.25
N GLU A 47 -9.71 -20.23 25.09
CA GLU A 47 -11.12 -20.52 24.86
C GLU A 47 -11.99 -19.26 24.72
N ASP A 48 -11.57 -18.14 25.32
CA ASP A 48 -12.28 -16.85 25.33
C ASP A 48 -11.75 -15.84 24.30
N PHE A 49 -10.68 -16.19 23.58
CA PHE A 49 -10.08 -15.33 22.57
C PHE A 49 -10.37 -15.84 21.15
N ARG A 50 -10.88 -14.97 20.29
CA ARG A 50 -11.08 -15.27 18.85
C ARG A 50 -10.43 -14.19 18.01
N ALA A 51 -9.60 -14.60 17.05
CA ALA A 51 -9.07 -13.73 16.01
C ALA A 51 -9.85 -13.95 14.71
N PHE A 52 -10.18 -12.88 14.00
CA PHE A 52 -10.92 -12.91 12.74
C PHE A 52 -10.15 -12.21 11.64
N SER A 53 -10.12 -12.84 10.47
CA SER A 53 -9.45 -12.34 9.26
C SER A 53 -10.30 -12.59 8.02
N PRO A 54 -10.00 -11.96 6.87
CA PRO A 54 -10.88 -12.03 5.70
C PRO A 54 -11.16 -13.45 5.20
N LYS A 55 -10.15 -14.32 5.25
CA LYS A 55 -10.25 -15.73 4.87
C LYS A 55 -10.14 -16.66 6.08
N GLY A 56 -9.23 -16.37 7.01
CA GLY A 56 -8.89 -17.26 8.11
C GLY A 56 -8.19 -18.55 7.66
N GLY A 57 -7.96 -19.44 8.61
CA GLY A 57 -7.34 -20.75 8.39
C GLY A 57 -5.95 -20.89 9.00
N PRO A 58 -5.39 -22.12 8.98
CA PRO A 58 -4.09 -22.40 9.57
C PRO A 58 -2.94 -21.80 8.76
N LEU A 59 -1.86 -21.44 9.45
CA LEU A 59 -0.61 -20.97 8.88
C LEU A 59 0.52 -21.96 9.20
N PRO A 60 1.58 -22.00 8.38
CA PRO A 60 2.70 -22.93 8.58
C PRO A 60 3.62 -22.59 9.77
N TRP A 61 3.38 -21.47 10.49
CA TRP A 61 4.19 -21.06 11.64
C TRP A 61 3.56 -21.54 12.96
N ASN A 62 4.37 -22.25 13.75
CA ASN A 62 3.92 -23.09 14.87
C ASN A 62 3.29 -22.35 16.05
N ASP A 63 3.56 -21.05 16.20
CA ASP A 63 3.19 -20.24 17.35
C ASP A 63 2.21 -19.10 17.01
N THR A 64 1.52 -19.22 15.88
CA THR A 64 0.46 -18.28 15.47
C THR A 64 -0.88 -18.61 16.16
N ILE A 65 -1.73 -17.60 16.34
CA ILE A 65 -3.13 -17.81 16.72
C ILE A 65 -3.94 -18.10 15.45
N LEU A 66 -4.70 -19.20 15.47
CA LEU A 66 -5.61 -19.54 14.38
C LEU A 66 -6.67 -18.43 14.20
N ALA A 67 -6.67 -17.80 13.03
CA ALA A 67 -7.69 -16.84 12.65
C ALA A 67 -8.90 -17.57 12.06
N LEU A 68 -10.09 -17.23 12.53
CA LEU A 68 -11.35 -17.66 11.93
C LEU A 68 -11.71 -16.76 10.74
N PRO A 69 -12.42 -17.28 9.74
CA PRO A 69 -13.05 -16.46 8.71
C PRO A 69 -13.97 -15.43 9.36
N ILE A 70 -13.86 -14.16 8.94
CA ILE A 70 -14.62 -13.05 9.53
C ILE A 70 -16.15 -13.21 9.45
N ASP A 71 -16.66 -14.02 8.53
CA ASP A 71 -18.09 -14.27 8.40
C ASP A 71 -18.67 -15.17 9.48
N GLN A 72 -17.80 -15.82 10.28
CA GLN A 72 -18.18 -16.52 11.49
C GLN A 72 -18.32 -15.58 12.70
N ALA A 73 -17.79 -14.35 12.61
CA ALA A 73 -17.79 -13.41 13.72
C ALA A 73 -19.20 -13.02 14.23
N PRO A 74 -20.23 -12.81 13.38
CA PRO A 74 -21.60 -12.53 13.87
C PRO A 74 -22.21 -13.65 14.72
N HIS A 75 -21.71 -14.89 14.57
CA HIS A 75 -22.17 -16.06 15.32
C HIS A 75 -21.28 -16.40 16.51
N SER A 76 -20.23 -15.61 16.74
CA SER A 76 -19.26 -15.80 17.82
C SER A 76 -19.57 -14.81 18.95
N PRO A 77 -20.01 -15.28 20.13
CA PRO A 77 -20.25 -14.40 21.27
C PRO A 77 -18.98 -13.69 21.72
N ALA A 78 -19.08 -12.38 21.94
CA ALA A 78 -17.98 -11.56 22.44
C ALA A 78 -18.52 -10.48 23.38
N ASP A 79 -17.74 -10.13 24.40
CA ASP A 79 -18.04 -9.03 25.32
C ASP A 79 -17.27 -7.76 24.90
N LEU A 80 -16.17 -7.94 24.16
CA LEU A 80 -15.32 -6.91 23.58
C LEU A 80 -14.88 -7.26 22.16
N HIS A 81 -15.13 -6.35 21.23
CA HIS A 81 -14.58 -6.36 19.88
C HIS A 81 -13.41 -5.36 19.80
N VAL A 82 -12.28 -5.82 19.27
CA VAL A 82 -11.05 -5.05 19.11
C VAL A 82 -10.72 -4.96 17.62
N ILE A 83 -10.74 -3.76 17.06
CA ILE A 83 -10.23 -3.48 15.72
C ILE A 83 -8.77 -3.13 15.89
N GLY A 84 -7.82 -3.89 15.35
CA GLY A 84 -6.45 -3.44 15.56
C GLY A 84 -5.32 -4.33 15.10
N GLY A 85 -4.15 -3.70 15.19
CA GLY A 85 -2.94 -4.11 14.50
C GLY A 85 -2.87 -3.60 13.06
N GLY A 86 -1.65 -3.51 12.55
CA GLY A 86 -1.37 -3.42 11.12
C GLY A 86 -1.88 -2.17 10.42
N ASN A 87 -2.05 -2.27 9.10
CA ASN A 87 -2.41 -1.18 8.20
C ASN A 87 -3.83 -1.35 7.62
N ILE A 88 -4.79 -1.63 8.50
CA ILE A 88 -6.06 -2.25 8.10
C ILE A 88 -7.21 -1.28 7.83
N ILE A 89 -7.09 0.00 8.19
CA ILE A 89 -8.21 0.96 8.08
C ILE A 89 -8.23 1.58 6.68
N HIS A 90 -8.89 0.89 5.74
CA HIS A 90 -9.26 1.43 4.43
C HIS A 90 -10.41 0.64 3.80
N ALA A 91 -11.07 1.25 2.80
CA ALA A 91 -12.16 0.64 2.02
C ALA A 91 -11.80 0.37 0.55
N ASN A 92 -10.52 0.50 0.21
CA ASN A 92 -10.02 0.25 -1.13
C ASN A 92 -9.75 -1.24 -1.36
N ALA A 93 -9.85 -1.67 -2.62
CA ALA A 93 -9.51 -3.03 -3.00
C ALA A 93 -8.05 -3.38 -2.64
N THR A 94 -7.85 -4.59 -2.14
CA THR A 94 -6.52 -5.12 -1.83
C THR A 94 -5.82 -5.69 -3.07
N PRO A 95 -4.50 -5.50 -3.20
CA PRO A 95 -3.70 -6.21 -4.19
C PRO A 95 -3.35 -7.66 -3.76
N LEU A 96 -3.67 -8.07 -2.53
CA LEU A 96 -3.37 -9.41 -2.03
C LEU A 96 -4.26 -10.45 -2.73
N ALA A 97 -3.64 -11.31 -3.53
CA ALA A 97 -4.32 -12.41 -4.24
C ALA A 97 -5.04 -13.36 -3.27
N ASP A 98 -4.50 -13.53 -2.05
CA ASP A 98 -5.06 -14.41 -1.02
C ASP A 98 -6.52 -14.06 -0.65
N TYR A 99 -6.89 -12.79 -0.80
CA TYR A 99 -8.22 -12.30 -0.46
C TYR A 99 -9.19 -12.25 -1.65
N ALA A 100 -8.73 -12.54 -2.87
CA ALA A 100 -9.58 -12.55 -4.05
C ALA A 100 -10.74 -13.57 -3.92
N GLY A 101 -10.47 -14.73 -3.30
CA GLY A 101 -11.44 -15.79 -3.05
C GLY A 101 -12.12 -15.75 -1.68
N SER A 102 -11.90 -14.71 -0.86
CA SER A 102 -12.60 -14.54 0.42
C SER A 102 -14.07 -14.15 0.22
N ARG A 103 -14.91 -14.26 1.26
CA ARG A 103 -16.34 -13.88 1.20
C ARG A 103 -16.57 -12.48 0.66
N PHE A 104 -15.69 -11.54 1.01
CA PHE A 104 -15.80 -10.13 0.62
C PHE A 104 -14.95 -9.77 -0.60
N GLY A 105 -14.23 -10.74 -1.15
CA GLY A 105 -13.28 -10.58 -2.25
C GLY A 105 -12.23 -9.51 -1.99
N GLY A 106 -11.50 -9.12 -3.03
CA GLY A 106 -10.50 -8.05 -2.93
C GLY A 106 -11.08 -6.70 -2.50
N ARG A 107 -12.37 -6.46 -2.75
CA ARG A 107 -13.07 -5.19 -2.48
C ARG A 107 -13.35 -4.95 -0.99
N GLY A 108 -13.95 -5.93 -0.33
CA GLY A 108 -14.53 -5.74 1.00
C GLY A 108 -13.68 -6.30 2.13
N SER A 109 -12.64 -7.08 1.82
CA SER A 109 -11.80 -7.75 2.82
C SER A 109 -11.28 -6.82 3.91
N TYR A 110 -10.65 -5.70 3.54
CA TYR A 110 -10.14 -4.75 4.53
C TYR A 110 -11.24 -3.95 5.22
N ALA A 111 -12.24 -3.48 4.46
CA ALA A 111 -13.37 -2.75 5.04
C ALA A 111 -14.12 -3.57 6.10
N ALA A 112 -14.21 -4.89 5.92
CA ALA A 112 -14.91 -5.78 6.84
C ALA A 112 -14.19 -5.85 8.20
N LEU A 113 -12.85 -5.72 8.24
CA LEU A 113 -12.07 -5.81 9.47
C LEU A 113 -12.32 -4.67 10.46
N TRP A 114 -12.90 -3.55 10.02
CA TRP A 114 -13.12 -2.39 10.90
C TRP A 114 -14.54 -1.84 10.81
N LEU A 115 -15.06 -1.52 9.62
CA LEU A 115 -16.47 -1.14 9.47
C LEU A 115 -17.36 -2.34 9.80
N GLY A 116 -16.98 -3.52 9.31
CA GLY A 116 -17.74 -4.74 9.57
C GLY A 116 -17.68 -5.17 11.04
N ALA A 117 -16.51 -5.11 11.65
CA ALA A 117 -16.34 -5.30 13.09
C ALA A 117 -17.24 -4.36 13.91
N GLY A 118 -17.33 -3.08 13.53
CA GLY A 118 -18.22 -2.12 14.17
C GLY A 118 -19.70 -2.48 14.06
N LEU A 119 -20.13 -2.97 12.90
CA LEU A 119 -21.50 -3.45 12.69
C LEU A 119 -21.80 -4.70 13.52
N ILE A 120 -20.87 -5.65 13.62
CA ILE A 120 -21.02 -6.84 14.47
C ILE A 120 -21.16 -6.44 15.93
N ALA A 121 -20.26 -5.57 16.42
CA ALA A 121 -20.29 -5.11 17.80
C ALA A 121 -21.59 -4.39 18.14
N ALA A 122 -22.09 -3.57 17.20
CA ALA A 122 -23.40 -2.97 17.33
C ALA A 122 -24.48 -4.04 17.42
N GLN A 123 -24.53 -5.00 16.49
CA GLN A 123 -25.57 -6.04 16.48
C GLN A 123 -25.59 -6.90 17.76
N SER A 124 -24.43 -7.28 18.30
CA SER A 124 -24.32 -8.05 19.54
C SER A 124 -24.53 -7.20 20.80
N GLY A 125 -24.37 -5.87 20.68
CA GLY A 125 -24.34 -4.95 21.80
C GLY A 125 -23.13 -5.06 22.70
N ALA A 126 -22.06 -5.64 22.16
CA ALA A 126 -20.77 -5.71 22.80
C ALA A 126 -19.98 -4.41 22.65
N ARG A 127 -18.93 -4.29 23.47
CA ARG A 127 -18.04 -3.13 23.47
C ARG A 127 -17.16 -3.12 22.21
N LEU A 128 -16.81 -1.93 21.71
CA LEU A 128 -15.93 -1.76 20.56
C LEU A 128 -14.75 -0.84 20.90
N VAL A 129 -13.53 -1.27 20.60
CA VAL A 129 -12.30 -0.50 20.81
C VAL A 129 -11.34 -0.66 19.64
N TRP A 130 -10.46 0.33 19.45
CA TRP A 130 -9.40 0.27 18.45
C TRP A 130 -8.05 0.11 19.15
N ASN A 131 -7.25 -0.86 18.70
CA ASN A 131 -5.91 -1.16 19.21
C ASN A 131 -4.84 -0.71 18.20
N ALA A 132 -4.68 0.61 18.11
CA ALA A 132 -3.70 1.32 17.29
C ALA A 132 -3.56 0.78 15.85
N PRO A 133 -4.63 0.54 15.08
CA PRO A 133 -4.46 0.26 13.66
C PRO A 133 -3.97 1.51 12.92
N GLY A 134 -3.34 1.31 11.77
CA GLY A 134 -2.91 2.38 10.86
C GLY A 134 -3.82 2.56 9.66
N LEU A 135 -3.87 3.80 9.16
CA LEU A 135 -4.51 4.15 7.90
C LEU A 135 -3.40 4.35 6.85
N PRO A 136 -3.38 3.60 5.75
CA PRO A 136 -2.40 3.81 4.69
C PRO A 136 -2.71 5.06 3.84
N ARG A 137 -3.93 5.59 3.91
CA ARG A 137 -4.44 6.70 3.08
C ARG A 137 -5.72 7.30 3.67
N PRO A 138 -6.11 8.53 3.27
CA PRO A 138 -7.39 9.11 3.65
C PRO A 138 -8.58 8.22 3.27
N LEU A 139 -9.62 8.27 4.09
CA LEU A 139 -10.89 7.62 3.77
C LEU A 139 -11.62 8.39 2.64
N PRO A 140 -12.25 7.69 1.68
CA PRO A 140 -13.00 8.36 0.63
C PRO A 140 -14.25 9.05 1.20
N PRO A 141 -14.58 10.27 0.77
CA PRO A 141 -15.80 10.95 1.21
C PRO A 141 -17.05 10.17 0.78
N GLY A 142 -18.17 10.42 1.47
CA GLY A 142 -19.46 9.79 1.18
C GLY A 142 -19.78 8.63 2.13
N PRO A 143 -20.40 7.52 1.64
CA PRO A 143 -20.95 6.47 2.51
C PRO A 143 -19.93 5.79 3.43
N VAL A 144 -18.69 5.62 2.96
CA VAL A 144 -17.60 5.04 3.77
C VAL A 144 -17.26 5.94 4.95
N GLN A 145 -17.04 7.24 4.71
CA GLN A 145 -16.77 8.21 5.78
C GLN A 145 -17.94 8.32 6.75
N ALA A 146 -19.19 8.33 6.25
CA ALA A 146 -20.37 8.41 7.10
C ALA A 146 -20.48 7.19 8.04
N LEU A 147 -20.24 5.98 7.52
CA LEU A 147 -20.23 4.77 8.35
C LEU A 147 -19.03 4.75 9.29
N SER A 148 -17.86 5.20 8.85
CA SER A 148 -16.68 5.37 9.70
C SER A 148 -16.99 6.23 10.91
N ASN A 149 -17.58 7.41 10.72
CA ASN A 149 -17.95 8.32 11.80
C ASN A 149 -18.93 7.64 12.79
N ALA A 150 -19.92 6.90 12.29
CA ALA A 150 -20.84 6.16 13.15
C ALA A 150 -20.14 5.05 13.96
N VAL A 151 -19.16 4.36 13.37
CA VAL A 151 -18.34 3.36 14.07
C VAL A 151 -17.43 4.01 15.12
N LEU A 152 -16.89 5.20 14.83
CA LEU A 152 -16.11 5.97 15.80
C LEU A 152 -16.97 6.40 16.99
N ASP A 153 -18.18 6.91 16.76
CA ASP A 153 -19.15 7.27 17.81
C ASP A 153 -19.56 6.08 18.68
N ALA A 154 -19.66 4.91 18.06
CA ALA A 154 -19.96 3.65 18.73
C ALA A 154 -18.76 3.04 19.48
N SER A 155 -17.54 3.56 19.29
CA SER A 155 -16.33 3.03 19.93
C SER A 155 -16.14 3.63 21.33
N LEU A 156 -15.77 2.80 22.30
CA LEU A 156 -15.40 3.24 23.66
C LEU A 156 -14.05 3.95 23.68
N MET A 157 -13.13 3.49 22.82
CA MET A 157 -11.79 4.02 22.71
C MET A 157 -11.32 3.88 21.26
N VAL A 158 -10.80 4.97 20.71
CA VAL A 158 -10.21 5.00 19.37
C VAL A 158 -8.75 5.41 19.51
N THR A 159 -7.86 4.46 19.29
CA THR A 159 -6.42 4.71 19.20
C THR A 159 -5.94 4.42 17.77
N VAL A 160 -5.04 5.24 17.24
CA VAL A 160 -4.38 5.01 15.94
C VAL A 160 -2.87 5.09 16.11
N ARG A 161 -2.12 4.41 15.23
CA ARG A 161 -0.69 4.21 15.47
C ARG A 161 0.22 5.43 15.21
N ASP A 162 -0.26 6.40 14.42
CA ASP A 162 0.55 7.54 13.99
C ASP A 162 -0.33 8.75 13.66
N GLU A 163 0.29 9.94 13.65
CA GLU A 163 -0.39 11.21 13.45
C GLU A 163 -1.06 11.29 12.08
N LYS A 164 -0.40 10.76 11.04
CA LYS A 164 -0.97 10.74 9.69
C LYS A 164 -2.23 9.87 9.62
N SER A 165 -2.27 8.78 10.39
CA SER A 165 -3.45 7.92 10.50
C SER A 165 -4.60 8.68 11.17
N ARG A 166 -4.32 9.54 12.15
CA ARG A 166 -5.33 10.44 12.75
C ARG A 166 -5.87 11.45 11.73
N GLU A 167 -4.97 12.08 10.96
CA GLU A 167 -5.34 13.00 9.89
C GLU A 167 -6.20 12.31 8.81
N PHE A 168 -5.77 11.14 8.34
CA PHE A 168 -6.45 10.34 7.30
C PHE A 168 -7.82 9.83 7.71
N LEU A 169 -8.04 9.64 9.01
CA LEU A 169 -9.33 9.24 9.55
C LEU A 169 -10.34 10.40 9.43
N SER A 170 -9.85 11.64 9.44
CA SER A 170 -10.64 12.87 9.36
C SER A 170 -11.80 12.84 10.36
N ALA A 171 -11.50 12.38 11.58
CA ALA A 171 -12.48 12.27 12.64
C ALA A 171 -13.05 13.65 13.02
N PRO A 172 -14.34 13.76 13.37
CA PRO A 172 -14.91 15.02 13.85
C PRO A 172 -14.15 15.55 15.08
N GLU A 173 -14.00 16.87 15.23
CA GLU A 173 -13.23 17.49 16.33
C GLU A 173 -13.67 17.04 17.73
N GLN A 174 -14.94 16.66 17.88
CA GLN A 174 -15.54 16.22 19.15
C GLN A 174 -15.20 14.75 19.51
N GLN A 175 -14.52 14.03 18.61
CA GLN A 175 -14.17 12.62 18.79
C GLN A 175 -12.73 12.48 19.30
N PRO A 176 -12.51 12.02 20.55
CA PRO A 176 -11.17 11.82 21.04
C PRO A 176 -10.53 10.62 20.33
N VAL A 177 -9.60 10.90 19.42
CA VAL A 177 -8.73 9.91 18.77
C VAL A 177 -7.32 10.09 19.30
N SER A 178 -6.81 9.10 20.04
CA SER A 178 -5.46 9.15 20.59
C SER A 178 -4.45 8.50 19.65
N VAL A 179 -3.22 9.02 19.66
CA VAL A 179 -2.11 8.46 18.89
C VAL A 179 -1.15 7.74 19.83
N MET A 180 -0.74 6.53 19.48
CA MET A 180 0.27 5.76 20.23
C MET A 180 1.20 4.99 19.31
N PRO A 181 2.42 4.64 19.74
CA PRO A 181 3.31 3.80 18.95
C PRO A 181 2.71 2.41 18.68
N ASP A 182 3.26 1.72 17.69
CA ASP A 182 2.87 0.35 17.38
C ASP A 182 3.07 -0.57 18.60
N THR A 183 2.05 -1.37 18.89
CA THR A 183 2.02 -2.22 20.09
C THR A 183 3.04 -3.35 20.07
N VAL A 184 3.60 -3.69 18.91
CA VAL A 184 4.72 -4.64 18.80
C VAL A 184 5.98 -4.16 19.51
N LEU A 185 6.11 -2.88 19.84
CA LEU A 185 7.25 -2.39 20.64
C LEU A 185 7.29 -3.00 22.06
N ASP A 186 6.17 -3.57 22.52
CA ASP A 186 6.03 -4.26 23.82
C ASP A 186 6.32 -5.77 23.74
N LEU A 187 6.87 -6.25 22.62
CA LEU A 187 7.18 -7.66 22.38
C LEU A 187 8.12 -8.25 23.43
N ALA A 188 9.14 -7.52 23.87
CA ALA A 188 10.11 -8.02 24.85
C ALA A 188 9.52 -8.29 26.24
N ALA A 189 8.38 -7.69 26.58
CA ALA A 189 7.68 -8.01 27.81
C ALA A 189 6.87 -9.33 27.68
N MET A 190 6.55 -9.78 26.46
CA MET A 190 5.81 -11.03 26.19
C MET A 190 6.81 -12.16 26.02
N TRP A 191 7.87 -11.89 25.24
CA TRP A 191 8.98 -12.79 25.02
C TRP A 191 10.29 -12.13 25.48
N PRO A 192 10.71 -12.36 26.74
CA PRO A 192 12.01 -11.88 27.19
C PRO A 192 13.13 -12.38 26.28
N ALA A 193 14.14 -11.55 25.98
CA ALA A 193 15.22 -11.93 25.06
C ALA A 193 15.90 -13.26 25.45
N ALA A 194 16.05 -13.51 26.75
CA ALA A 194 16.63 -14.75 27.27
C ALA A 194 15.84 -16.00 26.83
N SER A 195 14.51 -15.94 26.74
CA SER A 195 13.69 -17.09 26.32
C SER A 195 13.74 -17.37 24.82
N LEU A 196 14.35 -16.47 24.04
CA LEU A 196 14.48 -16.60 22.58
C LEU A 196 15.88 -17.06 22.14
N ARG A 197 16.83 -17.20 23.08
CA ARG A 197 18.20 -17.57 22.76
C ARG A 197 18.28 -18.95 22.12
N ASP A 198 17.71 -19.95 22.79
CA ASP A 198 17.72 -21.34 22.30
C ASP A 198 17.00 -21.49 20.95
N VAL A 199 15.96 -20.68 20.73
CA VAL A 199 15.23 -20.64 19.45
C VAL A 199 16.13 -20.13 18.33
N ALA A 200 16.86 -19.04 18.57
CA ALA A 200 17.81 -18.50 17.59
C ALA A 200 18.97 -19.47 17.32
N GLU A 201 19.51 -20.12 18.36
CA GLU A 201 20.58 -21.11 18.22
C GLU A 201 20.10 -22.35 17.42
N SER A 202 18.87 -22.79 17.68
CA SER A 202 18.23 -23.88 16.92
C SER A 202 18.04 -23.52 15.45
N ALA A 203 17.74 -22.26 15.12
CA ALA A 203 17.65 -21.79 13.74
C ALA A 203 18.97 -21.98 12.99
N PHE A 204 20.10 -21.60 13.59
CA PHE A 204 21.43 -21.84 13.01
C PHE A 204 21.70 -23.34 12.85
N ALA A 205 21.45 -24.14 13.89
CA ALA A 205 21.68 -25.58 13.86
C ALA A 205 20.86 -26.28 12.76
N ARG A 206 19.59 -25.89 12.56
CA ARG A 206 18.72 -26.40 11.51
C ARG A 206 19.24 -26.11 10.10
N HIS A 207 19.99 -25.01 9.94
CA HIS A 207 20.67 -24.66 8.70
C HIS A 207 22.10 -25.21 8.61
N GLY A 208 22.48 -26.15 9.50
CA GLY A 208 23.81 -26.78 9.50
C GLY A 208 24.93 -25.83 9.93
N MET A 209 24.61 -24.76 10.64
CA MET A 209 25.55 -23.74 11.09
C MET A 209 25.75 -23.82 12.60
N THR A 210 26.99 -23.60 13.06
CA THR A 210 27.25 -23.26 14.45
C THR A 210 26.80 -21.82 14.71
N THR A 211 26.21 -21.54 15.86
CA THR A 211 25.82 -20.17 16.23
C THR A 211 27.03 -19.23 16.19
N PRO A 212 27.02 -18.17 15.38
CA PRO A 212 28.12 -17.21 15.34
C PRO A 212 28.16 -16.36 16.61
N VAL A 213 29.35 -15.85 16.95
CA VAL A 213 29.50 -14.91 18.07
C VAL A 213 28.77 -13.60 17.80
N ARG A 214 28.77 -13.16 16.54
CA ARG A 214 28.19 -11.90 16.09
C ARG A 214 27.45 -12.10 14.78
N TRP A 215 26.22 -11.63 14.71
CA TRP A 215 25.43 -11.57 13.50
C TRP A 215 24.58 -10.30 13.47
N PHE A 216 24.17 -9.88 12.28
CA PHE A 216 23.20 -8.81 12.11
C PHE A 216 21.97 -9.35 11.37
N ALA A 217 20.79 -8.88 11.78
CA ALA A 217 19.54 -9.25 11.13
C ALA A 217 19.29 -8.34 9.92
N LEU A 218 18.92 -8.95 8.81
CA LEU A 218 18.71 -8.28 7.54
C LEU A 218 17.34 -8.63 6.96
N HIS A 219 16.66 -7.65 6.38
CA HIS A 219 15.47 -7.89 5.55
C HIS A 219 15.54 -7.12 4.24
N VAL A 220 15.31 -7.81 3.14
CA VAL A 220 15.33 -7.28 1.77
C VAL A 220 13.93 -7.34 1.16
N ASN A 221 13.59 -6.36 0.33
CA ASN A 221 12.33 -6.37 -0.41
C ASN A 221 12.52 -5.71 -1.78
N ASP A 222 11.99 -6.34 -2.83
CA ASP A 222 12.22 -5.95 -4.23
C ASP A 222 11.85 -4.47 -4.51
N ARG A 223 10.87 -3.92 -3.78
CA ARG A 223 10.42 -2.53 -3.92
C ARG A 223 11.51 -1.51 -3.56
N TYR A 224 12.46 -1.90 -2.70
CA TYR A 224 13.39 -0.99 -2.05
C TYR A 224 14.88 -1.26 -2.35
N LEU A 225 15.18 -2.09 -3.36
CA LEU A 225 16.57 -2.34 -3.81
C LEU A 225 17.14 -1.15 -4.56
N ASP A 226 18.36 -0.72 -4.26
CA ASP A 226 18.99 0.43 -4.96
C ASP A 226 19.13 0.21 -6.46
N GLY A 227 19.39 -1.04 -6.86
CA GLY A 227 19.58 -1.45 -8.25
C GLY A 227 19.21 -2.91 -8.47
N ASP A 228 20.11 -3.66 -9.13
CA ASP A 228 19.96 -5.09 -9.30
C ASP A 228 20.41 -5.88 -8.04
N GLU A 229 20.12 -7.18 -8.03
CA GLU A 229 20.49 -8.08 -6.93
C GLU A 229 22.01 -8.16 -6.73
N ALA A 230 22.81 -7.96 -7.80
CA ALA A 230 24.27 -7.94 -7.70
C ALA A 230 24.79 -6.72 -6.94
N LEU A 231 24.18 -5.54 -7.12
CA LEU A 231 24.47 -4.37 -6.29
C LEU A 231 24.11 -4.62 -4.83
N GLN A 232 22.94 -5.21 -4.58
CA GLN A 232 22.47 -5.52 -3.23
C GLN A 232 23.43 -6.46 -2.50
N VAL A 233 23.92 -7.51 -3.18
CA VAL A 233 24.93 -8.44 -2.66
C VAL A 233 26.19 -7.69 -2.21
N ARG A 234 26.74 -6.82 -3.05
CA ARG A 234 27.94 -6.02 -2.70
C ARG A 234 27.72 -5.16 -1.46
N GLN A 235 26.54 -4.56 -1.32
CA GLN A 235 26.19 -3.73 -0.16
C GLN A 235 26.07 -4.56 1.12
N ILE A 236 25.50 -5.76 1.05
CA ILE A 236 25.41 -6.68 2.19
C ILE A 236 26.80 -7.16 2.62
N GLU A 237 27.67 -7.48 1.67
CA GLU A 237 29.06 -7.90 1.96
C GLU A 237 29.90 -6.77 2.56
N GLU A 238 29.72 -5.52 2.09
CA GLU A 238 30.34 -4.34 2.71
C GLU A 238 29.86 -4.14 4.14
N LEU A 239 28.55 -4.28 4.38
CA LEU A 239 27.99 -4.16 5.72
C LEU A 239 28.51 -5.26 6.65
N ALA A 240 28.58 -6.51 6.17
CA ALA A 240 29.11 -7.63 6.93
C ALA A 240 30.59 -7.43 7.31
N ARG A 241 31.42 -6.93 6.37
CA ARG A 241 32.82 -6.57 6.64
C ARG A 241 32.93 -5.45 7.67
N THR A 242 32.08 -4.43 7.56
CA THR A 242 32.15 -3.26 8.45
C THR A 242 31.69 -3.60 9.87
N LEU A 243 30.67 -4.45 10.01
CA LEU A 243 30.12 -4.85 11.31
C LEU A 243 30.89 -5.99 11.99
N ASP A 244 31.77 -6.67 11.24
CA ASP A 244 32.41 -7.92 11.63
C ASP A 244 31.38 -8.90 12.21
N ALA A 245 30.37 -9.21 11.40
CA ALA A 245 29.20 -9.97 11.81
C ALA A 245 28.61 -10.76 10.64
N LEU A 246 28.11 -11.96 10.93
CA LEU A 246 27.47 -12.82 9.94
C LEU A 246 26.11 -12.23 9.51
N PRO A 247 25.82 -12.10 8.20
CA PRO A 247 24.51 -11.69 7.73
C PRO A 247 23.45 -12.79 7.95
N VAL A 248 22.33 -12.40 8.55
CA VAL A 248 21.13 -13.24 8.69
C VAL A 248 20.00 -12.62 7.89
N LEU A 249 19.68 -13.17 6.72
CA LEU A 249 18.61 -12.70 5.85
C LEU A 249 17.30 -13.34 6.30
N ILE A 250 16.34 -12.52 6.70
CA ILE A 250 15.07 -12.96 7.28
C ILE A 250 13.93 -12.57 6.34
N ALA A 251 13.15 -13.56 5.90
CA ALA A 251 11.85 -13.32 5.29
C ALA A 251 10.84 -12.93 6.39
N ILE A 252 10.38 -11.68 6.38
CA ILE A 252 9.49 -11.13 7.41
C ILE A 252 8.03 -11.11 6.92
N GLY A 253 7.80 -10.98 5.62
CA GLY A 253 6.49 -11.05 5.00
C GLY A 253 6.49 -11.83 3.68
N PRO A 254 6.58 -13.17 3.71
CA PRO A 254 6.52 -14.02 2.51
C PRO A 254 5.31 -13.77 1.61
N CYS A 255 4.20 -13.25 2.15
CA CYS A 255 3.05 -12.80 1.34
C CYS A 255 3.40 -11.67 0.35
N HIS A 256 4.58 -11.08 0.45
CA HIS A 256 5.14 -10.08 -0.45
C HIS A 256 6.32 -10.59 -1.28
N GLY A 257 6.66 -11.88 -1.22
CA GLY A 257 7.73 -12.52 -1.98
C GLY A 257 9.16 -12.23 -1.51
N ASP A 258 9.33 -11.76 -0.27
CA ASP A 258 10.66 -11.46 0.29
C ASP A 258 11.49 -12.72 0.58
N ASP A 259 10.85 -13.85 0.82
CA ASP A 259 11.44 -15.20 0.90
C ASP A 259 12.19 -15.57 -0.38
N GLN A 260 11.58 -15.36 -1.54
CA GLN A 260 12.19 -15.66 -2.83
C GLN A 260 13.38 -14.75 -3.10
N LEU A 261 13.27 -13.47 -2.76
CA LEU A 261 14.36 -12.52 -2.91
C LEU A 261 15.53 -12.84 -1.97
N ALA A 262 15.25 -13.15 -0.70
CA ALA A 262 16.27 -13.56 0.26
C ALA A 262 17.05 -14.78 -0.23
N ARG A 263 16.36 -15.77 -0.83
CA ARG A 263 16.98 -16.96 -1.43
C ARG A 263 17.90 -16.60 -2.61
N ARG A 264 17.43 -15.75 -3.54
CA ARG A 264 18.23 -15.34 -4.72
C ARG A 264 19.47 -14.56 -4.32
N ILE A 265 19.33 -13.58 -3.41
CA ILE A 265 20.48 -12.83 -2.87
C ILE A 265 21.43 -13.77 -2.13
N GLY A 266 20.90 -14.67 -1.29
CA GLY A 266 21.69 -15.64 -0.54
C GLY A 266 22.57 -16.53 -1.42
N GLN A 267 22.06 -16.96 -2.57
CA GLN A 267 22.81 -17.76 -3.56
C GLN A 267 23.94 -17.00 -4.24
N MET A 268 23.90 -15.67 -4.23
CA MET A 268 24.88 -14.80 -4.88
C MET A 268 25.96 -14.28 -3.93
N LEU A 269 25.78 -14.42 -2.61
CA LEU A 269 26.76 -14.00 -1.61
C LEU A 269 28.04 -14.85 -1.71
N SER A 270 29.19 -14.20 -1.66
CA SER A 270 30.50 -14.85 -1.60
C SER A 270 30.94 -15.20 -0.16
N ILE A 271 30.20 -14.71 0.83
CA ILE A 271 30.41 -14.92 2.26
C ILE A 271 29.35 -15.85 2.86
N SER A 272 29.64 -16.44 4.02
CA SER A 272 28.65 -17.24 4.76
C SER A 272 27.53 -16.36 5.29
N ALA A 273 26.29 -16.83 5.16
CA ALA A 273 25.08 -16.18 5.60
C ALA A 273 24.05 -17.22 6.04
N LEU A 274 23.17 -16.86 6.99
CA LEU A 274 21.96 -17.63 7.24
C LEU A 274 20.81 -17.04 6.43
N ILE A 275 20.13 -17.88 5.64
CA ILE A 275 18.96 -17.48 4.84
C ILE A 275 17.71 -18.11 5.47
N LEU A 276 16.99 -17.32 6.27
CA LEU A 276 15.73 -17.72 6.89
C LEU A 276 14.55 -17.36 5.97
N ASP A 277 14.41 -18.12 4.89
CA ASP A 277 13.29 -17.95 3.94
C ASP A 277 12.04 -18.77 4.32
N GLN A 278 12.19 -19.77 5.20
CA GLN A 278 11.10 -20.54 5.79
C GLN A 278 11.27 -20.63 7.31
N PRO A 279 10.82 -19.59 8.04
CA PRO A 279 10.80 -19.61 9.50
C PRO A 279 9.85 -20.71 10.00
N ASP A 280 10.21 -21.38 11.09
CA ASP A 280 9.35 -22.36 11.75
C ASP A 280 8.32 -21.68 12.68
N SER A 281 8.65 -20.47 13.15
CA SER A 281 7.85 -19.72 14.14
C SER A 281 8.14 -18.22 14.11
N LEU A 282 7.22 -17.44 14.67
CA LEU A 282 7.42 -16.01 14.94
C LEU A 282 8.56 -15.79 15.94
N LYS A 283 8.66 -16.64 16.97
CA LYS A 283 9.76 -16.61 17.94
C LYS A 283 11.14 -16.78 17.30
N GLU A 284 11.24 -17.52 16.20
CA GLU A 284 12.50 -17.70 15.48
C GLU A 284 12.98 -16.38 14.86
N ILE A 285 12.09 -15.67 14.16
CA ILE A 285 12.36 -14.32 13.63
C ILE A 285 12.72 -13.37 14.77
N ALA A 286 11.90 -13.35 15.83
CA ALA A 286 12.11 -12.47 16.97
C ALA A 286 13.46 -12.75 17.66
N GLY A 287 13.83 -14.02 17.85
CA GLY A 287 15.07 -14.43 18.50
C GLY A 287 16.32 -14.05 17.69
N LEU A 288 16.29 -14.26 16.37
CA LEU A 288 17.39 -13.86 15.50
C LEU A 288 17.59 -12.34 15.50
N ILE A 289 16.52 -11.54 15.60
CA ILE A 289 16.62 -10.07 15.74
C ILE A 289 17.05 -9.67 17.15
N ALA A 290 16.48 -10.29 18.20
CA ALA A 290 16.72 -9.95 19.61
C ALA A 290 18.16 -10.15 20.07
N HIS A 291 18.90 -11.05 19.41
CA HIS A 291 20.30 -11.36 19.73
C HIS A 291 21.29 -10.85 18.67
N ALA A 292 20.80 -10.23 17.59
CA ALA A 292 21.66 -9.57 16.61
C ALA A 292 22.38 -8.34 17.19
N VAL A 293 23.49 -7.95 16.57
CA VAL A 293 24.20 -6.72 16.90
C VAL A 293 23.43 -5.48 16.46
N CYS A 294 22.69 -5.58 15.35
CA CYS A 294 21.80 -4.56 14.81
C CYS A 294 20.80 -5.17 13.81
N TYR A 295 19.83 -4.37 13.37
CA TYR A 295 18.93 -4.68 12.26
C TYR A 295 19.09 -3.67 11.12
N VAL A 296 19.11 -4.15 9.88
CA VAL A 296 19.04 -3.30 8.68
C VAL A 296 18.05 -3.90 7.70
N GLY A 297 17.08 -3.13 7.22
CA GLY A 297 16.22 -3.65 6.16
C GLY A 297 14.96 -2.87 5.87
N SER A 298 14.11 -3.45 5.03
CA SER A 298 12.92 -2.75 4.51
C SER A 298 11.58 -3.16 5.16
N SER A 299 11.61 -3.68 6.38
CA SER A 299 10.39 -4.03 7.14
C SER A 299 10.26 -3.18 8.40
N MET A 300 9.03 -2.70 8.64
CA MET A 300 8.69 -1.86 9.79
C MET A 300 8.71 -2.70 11.07
N HIS A 301 8.18 -3.91 11.02
CA HIS A 301 8.15 -4.80 12.17
C HIS A 301 9.52 -5.42 12.47
N GLY A 302 10.42 -5.51 11.47
CA GLY A 302 11.83 -5.81 11.75
C GLY A 302 12.50 -4.69 12.56
N LEU A 303 12.28 -3.42 12.17
CA LEU A 303 12.72 -2.24 12.91
C LEU A 303 12.13 -2.21 14.33
N ILE A 304 10.81 -2.33 14.47
CA ILE A 304 10.12 -2.29 15.77
C ILE A 304 10.62 -3.42 16.67
N THR A 305 10.79 -4.64 16.13
CA THR A 305 11.32 -5.78 16.89
C THR A 305 12.73 -5.49 17.41
N ALA A 306 13.61 -4.96 16.56
CA ALA A 306 14.96 -4.60 16.98
C ALA A 306 14.93 -3.58 18.14
N LEU A 307 14.14 -2.51 18.01
CA LEU A 307 13.99 -1.52 19.07
C LEU A 307 13.26 -2.06 20.31
N ALA A 308 12.39 -3.07 20.18
CA ALA A 308 11.77 -3.76 21.31
C ALA A 308 12.79 -4.54 22.16
N TYR A 309 13.93 -4.92 21.57
CA TYR A 309 15.05 -5.58 22.27
C TYR A 309 16.27 -4.67 22.44
N ASP A 310 16.06 -3.36 22.35
CA ASP A 310 17.09 -2.32 22.50
C ASP A 310 18.29 -2.51 21.55
N LYS A 311 18.03 -3.05 20.35
CA LYS A 311 19.01 -3.20 19.27
C LYS A 311 18.96 -2.00 18.33
N PRO A 312 20.12 -1.46 17.92
CA PRO A 312 20.16 -0.40 16.95
C PRO A 312 19.66 -0.89 15.60
N ALA A 313 18.98 -0.01 14.87
CA ALA A 313 18.31 -0.38 13.64
C ALA A 313 18.27 0.77 12.63
N LEU A 314 18.34 0.40 11.35
CA LEU A 314 18.07 1.27 10.21
C LEU A 314 16.98 0.64 9.34
N VAL A 315 16.07 1.48 8.86
CA VAL A 315 15.02 1.05 7.94
C VAL A 315 15.15 1.75 6.60
N ILE A 316 14.99 0.97 5.53
CA ILE A 316 15.17 1.43 4.14
C ILE A 316 13.81 1.41 3.45
N ALA A 317 13.31 2.58 3.07
CA ALA A 317 12.07 2.70 2.33
C ALA A 317 12.13 3.82 1.29
N ARG A 318 11.70 3.51 0.06
CA ARG A 318 11.56 4.47 -1.04
C ARG A 318 10.18 4.31 -1.72
N PRO A 319 9.40 5.39 -1.85
CA PRO A 319 9.58 6.65 -1.14
C PRO A 319 9.61 6.46 0.38
N HIS A 320 9.93 7.52 1.12
CA HIS A 320 9.61 7.57 2.54
C HIS A 320 8.13 7.22 2.75
N MET A 321 7.86 6.08 3.38
CA MET A 321 6.48 5.69 3.68
C MET A 321 6.08 6.28 5.03
N VAL A 322 4.90 6.89 5.04
CA VAL A 322 4.24 7.47 6.21
C VAL A 322 4.33 6.60 7.46
N LYS A 323 4.13 5.28 7.32
CA LYS A 323 4.11 4.35 8.45
C LYS A 323 5.45 4.24 9.19
N PHE A 324 6.57 4.31 8.47
CA PHE A 324 7.90 4.24 9.09
C PHE A 324 8.22 5.55 9.80
N ASP A 325 7.96 6.66 9.10
CA ASP A 325 8.22 8.01 9.60
C ASP A 325 7.36 8.33 10.83
N GLY A 326 6.08 7.97 10.80
CA GLY A 326 5.15 8.18 11.92
C GLY A 326 5.52 7.41 13.18
N PHE A 327 6.10 6.21 13.06
CA PHE A 327 6.61 5.46 14.21
C PHE A 327 7.91 6.09 14.75
N LEU A 328 8.89 6.35 13.88
CA LEU A 328 10.19 6.89 14.30
C LEU A 328 10.10 8.31 14.86
N THR A 329 9.19 9.14 14.34
CA THR A 329 8.94 10.49 14.84
C THR A 329 8.46 10.46 16.30
N GLN A 330 7.64 9.48 16.68
CA GLN A 330 7.20 9.33 18.07
C GLN A 330 8.33 8.97 19.05
N LEU A 331 9.45 8.44 18.53
CA LEU A 331 10.65 8.12 19.28
C LEU A 331 11.73 9.20 19.16
N GLY A 332 11.54 10.22 18.32
CA GLY A 332 12.58 11.20 18.00
C GLY A 332 13.75 10.61 17.19
N MET A 333 13.51 9.53 16.43
CA MET A 333 14.53 8.75 15.71
C MET A 333 14.33 8.74 14.19
N SER A 334 13.76 9.80 13.61
CA SER A 334 13.44 9.87 12.17
C SER A 334 14.67 9.73 11.27
N ASP A 335 15.86 9.98 11.81
CA ASP A 335 17.14 9.85 11.15
C ASP A 335 17.54 8.39 10.84
N ARG A 336 16.83 7.42 11.43
CA ARG A 336 16.97 5.98 11.17
C ARG A 336 16.21 5.48 9.94
N LEU A 337 15.42 6.35 9.29
CA LEU A 337 14.74 6.07 8.04
C LEU A 337 15.55 6.65 6.88
N VAL A 338 16.05 5.77 6.01
CA VAL A 338 16.84 6.13 4.83
C VAL A 338 16.17 5.65 3.54
N THR A 339 16.53 6.26 2.41
CA THR A 339 15.89 6.00 1.10
C THR A 339 16.59 4.96 0.25
N SER A 340 17.80 4.56 0.62
CA SER A 340 18.64 3.62 -0.13
C SER A 340 19.54 2.81 0.80
N TRP A 341 20.02 1.66 0.32
CA TRP A 341 21.04 0.87 0.98
C TRP A 341 22.39 1.59 1.02
N GLU A 342 22.73 2.35 -0.03
CA GLU A 342 23.89 3.23 -0.03
C GLU A 342 23.82 4.27 1.10
N ALA A 343 22.65 4.88 1.32
CA ALA A 343 22.45 5.81 2.43
C ALA A 343 22.56 5.10 3.80
N ALA A 344 22.10 3.85 3.90
CA ALA A 344 22.28 3.04 5.12
C ALA A 344 23.78 2.79 5.42
N LEU A 345 24.58 2.46 4.41
CA LEU A 345 26.04 2.31 4.54
C LEU A 345 26.72 3.63 4.94
N GLY A 346 26.19 4.76 4.47
CA GLY A 346 26.65 6.09 4.89
C GLY A 346 26.29 6.46 6.34
N ARG A 347 25.47 5.65 7.04
CA ARG A 347 24.94 5.92 8.39
C ARG A 347 25.21 4.77 9.37
N ILE A 348 26.29 4.04 9.18
CA ILE A 348 26.69 2.91 10.04
C ILE A 348 26.93 3.34 11.49
N ASP A 349 27.21 4.61 11.75
CA ASP A 349 27.30 5.16 13.11
C ASP A 349 26.01 4.96 13.91
N LEU A 350 24.84 4.97 13.26
CA LEU A 350 23.53 4.72 13.88
C LEU A 350 23.28 3.24 14.20
N LEU A 351 24.14 2.33 13.71
CA LEU A 351 24.12 0.90 14.01
C LEU A 351 24.97 0.53 15.23
N LYS A 352 25.62 1.50 15.88
CA LYS A 352 26.26 1.32 17.18
C LYS A 352 25.19 1.15 18.28
N PRO A 353 25.53 0.53 19.43
CA PRO A 353 24.60 0.39 20.54
C PRO A 353 23.90 1.70 20.89
N LEU A 354 22.58 1.63 21.11
CA LEU A 354 21.72 2.79 21.37
C LEU A 354 22.27 3.63 22.54
N GLY A 355 22.08 4.95 22.49
CA GLY A 355 22.43 5.85 23.59
C GLY A 355 21.42 5.80 24.74
N ASP A 356 21.72 6.50 25.84
CA ASP A 356 20.76 6.63 26.96
C ASP A 356 19.49 7.38 26.56
N SER A 357 19.63 8.43 25.73
CA SER A 357 18.48 9.17 25.18
C SER A 357 17.58 8.27 24.33
N ASP A 358 18.17 7.42 23.49
CA ASP A 358 17.41 6.48 22.65
C ASP A 358 16.62 5.48 23.51
N ARG A 359 17.30 4.88 24.50
CA ARG A 359 16.66 3.94 25.44
C ARG A 359 15.55 4.60 26.25
N ALA A 360 15.74 5.85 26.70
CA ALA A 360 14.72 6.59 27.42
C ALA A 360 13.48 6.88 26.55
N ALA A 361 13.68 7.23 25.27
CA ALA A 361 12.58 7.43 24.33
C ALA A 361 11.79 6.14 24.08
N ILE A 362 12.49 5.01 23.88
CA ILE A 362 11.87 3.69 23.74
C ILE A 362 11.10 3.29 25.01
N ALA A 363 11.69 3.51 26.20
CA ALA A 363 11.04 3.21 27.48
C ALA A 363 9.76 4.04 27.67
N THR A 364 9.80 5.33 27.31
CA THR A 364 8.62 6.22 27.35
C THR A 364 7.52 5.73 26.40
N ALA A 365 7.88 5.30 25.19
CA ALA A 365 6.95 4.71 24.24
C ALA A 365 6.33 3.41 24.76
N ARG A 366 7.13 2.51 25.36
CA ARG A 366 6.63 1.28 26.01
C ARG A 366 5.71 1.57 27.19
N GLN A 367 5.98 2.61 27.98
CA GLN A 367 5.10 3.02 29.07
C GLN A 367 3.71 3.43 28.55
N ARG A 368 3.64 4.23 27.47
CA ARG A 368 2.37 4.59 26.82
C ARG A 368 1.60 3.36 26.34
N ILE A 369 2.30 2.35 25.82
CA ILE A 369 1.69 1.07 25.42
C ILE A 369 1.17 0.31 26.65
N ALA A 370 1.92 0.28 27.75
CA ALA A 370 1.48 -0.36 28.99
C ALA A 370 0.22 0.32 29.59
N GLU A 371 0.16 1.65 29.55
CA GLU A 371 -1.02 2.45 29.94
C GLU A 371 -2.24 2.15 29.06
N HIS A 372 -2.02 1.99 27.75
CA HIS A 372 -3.06 1.55 26.81
C HIS A 372 -3.59 0.16 27.13
N TRP A 373 -2.72 -0.80 27.44
CA TRP A 373 -3.15 -2.14 27.89
C TRP A 373 -3.94 -2.10 29.20
N ALA A 374 -3.50 -1.28 30.17
CA ALA A 374 -4.22 -1.10 31.43
C ALA A 374 -5.61 -0.50 31.19
N THR A 375 -5.71 0.47 30.29
CA THR A 375 -6.98 1.08 29.88
C THR A 375 -7.90 0.04 29.24
N LEU A 376 -7.41 -0.77 28.30
CA LEU A 376 -8.18 -1.83 27.66
C LEU A 376 -8.73 -2.85 28.65
N ARG A 377 -7.92 -3.29 29.63
CA ARG A 377 -8.37 -4.19 30.70
C ARG A 377 -9.49 -3.55 31.52
N GLY A 378 -9.33 -2.29 31.91
CA GLY A 378 -10.31 -1.55 32.70
C GLY A 378 -11.65 -1.35 31.98
N LEU A 379 -11.64 -1.11 30.66
CA LEU A 379 -12.86 -0.91 29.87
C LEU A 379 -13.81 -2.11 29.88
N MET A 380 -13.31 -3.31 30.18
CA MET A 380 -14.14 -4.51 30.22
C MET A 380 -15.07 -4.55 31.44
N ASP A 381 -14.69 -3.88 32.54
CA ASP A 381 -15.44 -3.83 33.80
C ASP A 381 -16.24 -2.53 33.97
N GLN A 382 -16.03 -1.55 33.09
CA GLN A 382 -16.68 -0.26 33.15
C GLN A 382 -18.06 -0.27 32.48
N ASP A 383 -18.96 0.54 33.03
CA ASP A 383 -20.23 0.89 32.39
C ASP A 383 -19.98 1.62 31.07
N VAL A 384 -20.77 1.27 30.06
CA VAL A 384 -20.70 1.91 28.74
C VAL A 384 -21.34 3.30 28.83
N PRO A 385 -20.64 4.38 28.47
CA PRO A 385 -21.21 5.73 28.50
C PRO A 385 -22.49 5.85 27.68
N GLU A 386 -23.49 6.60 28.16
CA GLU A 386 -24.79 6.77 27.47
C GLU A 386 -24.64 7.23 26.02
N ARG A 387 -23.64 8.07 25.73
CA ARG A 387 -23.33 8.52 24.36
C ARG A 387 -23.03 7.34 23.44
N THR A 388 -22.25 6.37 23.92
CA THR A 388 -21.81 5.20 23.16
C THR A 388 -22.96 4.21 23.02
N VAL A 389 -23.79 4.04 24.07
CA VAL A 389 -25.03 3.26 23.99
C VAL A 389 -25.96 3.81 22.91
N ARG A 390 -26.14 5.14 22.86
CA ARG A 390 -26.97 5.81 21.85
C ARG A 390 -26.40 5.64 20.44
N ALA A 391 -25.09 5.81 20.27
CA ALA A 391 -24.42 5.63 18.98
C ALA A 391 -24.55 4.18 18.48
N MET A 392 -24.35 3.19 19.35
CA MET A 392 -24.58 1.77 19.05
C MET A 392 -26.03 1.51 18.63
N ALA A 393 -27.01 2.10 19.32
CA ALA A 393 -28.42 1.97 18.95
C ALA A 393 -28.75 2.63 17.60
N GLN A 394 -28.15 3.78 17.29
CA GLN A 394 -28.27 4.43 15.98
C GLN A 394 -27.66 3.58 14.86
N LEU A 395 -26.49 2.97 15.11
CA LEU A 395 -25.84 2.07 14.14
C LEU A 395 -26.70 0.83 13.87
N ARG A 396 -27.32 0.24 14.91
CA ARG A 396 -28.31 -0.84 14.76
C ARG A 396 -29.55 -0.40 13.97
N ALA A 397 -30.06 0.79 14.23
CA ALA A 397 -31.23 1.32 13.53
C ALA A 397 -30.92 1.55 12.04
N TRP A 398 -29.75 2.12 11.75
CA TRP A 398 -29.24 2.30 10.39
C TRP A 398 -29.13 0.96 9.64
N MET A 399 -28.67 -0.08 10.33
CA MET A 399 -28.61 -1.45 9.82
C MET A 399 -30.01 -2.01 9.48
N ALA A 400 -30.99 -1.82 10.37
CA ALA A 400 -32.35 -2.35 10.22
C ALA A 400 -33.17 -1.69 9.09
N GLN A 401 -32.83 -0.46 8.69
CA GLN A 401 -33.53 0.30 7.65
C GLN A 401 -33.15 -0.10 6.22
N ARG A 402 -32.20 -1.02 6.02
CA ARG A 402 -31.76 -1.46 4.68
C ARG A 402 -32.62 -2.63 4.19
N VAL A 403 -32.83 -2.68 2.86
CA VAL A 403 -33.80 -3.55 2.13
C VAL A 403 -33.69 -5.05 2.44
N ARG A 404 -32.56 -5.50 2.99
CA ARG A 404 -32.39 -6.84 3.57
C ARG A 404 -31.65 -6.69 4.90
N PRO A 405 -32.12 -7.30 6.00
CA PRO A 405 -31.45 -7.20 7.29
C PRO A 405 -30.00 -7.75 7.21
N PRO A 406 -29.07 -7.24 8.03
CA PRO A 406 -27.62 -7.42 7.85
C PRO A 406 -27.09 -8.81 8.22
N GLN A 407 -27.93 -9.84 8.31
CA GLN A 407 -27.46 -11.20 8.59
C GLN A 407 -26.47 -11.70 7.51
N ASP A 408 -26.53 -11.14 6.28
CA ASP A 408 -25.73 -11.58 5.14
C ASP A 408 -24.69 -10.57 4.62
N TRP A 409 -24.41 -9.49 5.35
CA TRP A 409 -23.38 -8.49 4.96
C TRP A 409 -23.62 -7.71 3.65
N GLU A 410 -24.74 -7.91 2.94
CA GLU A 410 -25.07 -7.18 1.69
C GLU A 410 -25.20 -5.66 1.90
N ALA A 411 -25.73 -5.23 3.05
CA ALA A 411 -25.83 -3.80 3.42
C ALA A 411 -24.46 -3.12 3.50
N PHE A 412 -23.45 -3.85 4.00
CA PHE A 412 -22.07 -3.38 4.09
C PHE A 412 -21.41 -3.29 2.71
N MET A 413 -21.63 -4.26 1.82
CA MET A 413 -21.08 -4.19 0.45
C MET A 413 -21.65 -3.02 -0.37
N SER A 414 -22.87 -2.59 -0.06
CA SER A 414 -23.53 -1.46 -0.74
C SER A 414 -22.90 -0.08 -0.47
N VAL A 415 -22.14 0.08 0.64
CA VAL A 415 -21.49 1.36 0.98
C VAL A 415 -20.05 1.47 0.46
N LEU A 416 -19.47 0.38 -0.04
CA LEU A 416 -18.10 0.37 -0.55
C LEU A 416 -18.02 1.04 -1.93
N PRO A 417 -16.91 1.68 -2.29
CA PRO A 417 -16.71 2.21 -3.65
C PRO A 417 -16.81 1.08 -4.68
N ALA A 418 -17.44 1.33 -5.84
CA ALA A 418 -17.49 0.34 -6.92
C ALA A 418 -16.07 -0.02 -7.37
N VAL A 419 -15.81 -1.32 -7.55
CA VAL A 419 -14.53 -1.78 -8.10
C VAL A 419 -14.58 -1.65 -9.60
N PRO A 420 -13.62 -0.97 -10.23
CA PRO A 420 -13.37 -1.18 -11.64
C PRO A 420 -13.08 -2.66 -11.89
N VAL A 421 -13.84 -3.27 -12.78
CA VAL A 421 -13.64 -4.66 -13.19
C VAL A 421 -12.17 -4.83 -13.62
N GLN A 422 -11.39 -5.60 -12.84
CA GLN A 422 -10.10 -6.09 -13.31
C GLN A 422 -10.37 -7.17 -14.35
N SER A 423 -9.98 -6.93 -15.60
CA SER A 423 -9.98 -7.96 -16.63
C SER A 423 -8.88 -8.97 -16.34
N VAL A 424 -9.21 -10.26 -16.39
CA VAL A 424 -8.23 -11.35 -16.45
C VAL A 424 -7.32 -11.09 -17.66
N PRO A 425 -5.98 -11.13 -17.53
CA PRO A 425 -5.09 -10.92 -18.67
C PRO A 425 -5.41 -11.93 -19.78
N PRO A 426 -5.68 -11.50 -21.03
CA PRO A 426 -5.90 -12.43 -22.13
C PRO A 426 -4.73 -13.42 -22.30
N GLN A 427 -5.00 -14.68 -22.61
CA GLN A 427 -3.96 -15.60 -23.05
C GLN A 427 -3.47 -15.18 -24.45
N ILE A 428 -2.23 -14.68 -24.54
CA ILE A 428 -1.62 -14.26 -25.81
C ILE A 428 -0.85 -15.43 -26.42
N ASN A 429 -1.31 -15.92 -27.57
CA ASN A 429 -0.64 -16.98 -28.35
C ASN A 429 0.16 -16.44 -29.56
N ALA A 430 0.22 -15.12 -29.75
CA ALA A 430 0.91 -14.48 -30.85
C ALA A 430 2.42 -14.27 -30.56
N ALA A 431 3.25 -14.34 -31.60
CA ALA A 431 4.65 -13.93 -31.50
C ALA A 431 4.74 -12.41 -31.27
N PHE A 432 5.64 -11.97 -30.39
CA PHE A 432 5.78 -10.54 -30.09
C PHE A 432 6.53 -9.81 -31.20
N HIS A 433 5.95 -8.71 -31.68
CA HIS A 433 6.62 -7.74 -32.56
C HIS A 433 6.22 -6.32 -32.17
N CYS A 434 7.20 -5.47 -31.86
CA CYS A 434 6.96 -4.11 -31.43
C CYS A 434 6.77 -3.17 -32.62
N ASN A 435 5.55 -2.67 -32.84
CA ASN A 435 5.25 -1.67 -33.88
C ASN A 435 5.92 -0.29 -33.70
N ILE A 436 6.67 -0.08 -32.61
CA ILE A 436 7.43 1.14 -32.35
C ILE A 436 8.89 1.00 -32.77
N CYS A 437 9.58 -0.05 -32.31
CA CYS A 437 11.03 -0.22 -32.52
C CYS A 437 11.42 -1.42 -33.39
N GLY A 438 10.47 -2.29 -33.76
CA GLY A 438 10.71 -3.52 -34.51
C GLY A 438 11.24 -4.70 -33.68
N GLY A 439 11.49 -4.53 -32.38
CA GLY A 439 11.98 -5.60 -31.50
C GLY A 439 10.98 -6.74 -31.29
N ASP A 440 11.51 -7.92 -30.97
CA ASP A 440 10.81 -9.22 -30.91
C ASP A 440 10.82 -9.86 -29.51
N SER A 441 11.35 -9.17 -28.50
CA SER A 441 11.44 -9.64 -27.13
C SER A 441 10.68 -8.76 -26.11
N LEU A 442 10.15 -9.43 -25.09
CA LEU A 442 9.48 -8.84 -23.94
C LEU A 442 10.30 -9.01 -22.66
N ARG A 443 10.07 -8.15 -21.69
CA ARG A 443 10.55 -8.32 -20.32
C ARG A 443 9.47 -7.91 -19.32
N PRO A 444 9.46 -8.48 -18.10
CA PRO A 444 8.52 -8.08 -17.07
C PRO A 444 8.57 -6.58 -16.79
N GLU A 445 7.40 -5.96 -16.68
CA GLU A 445 7.25 -4.59 -16.22
C GLU A 445 7.39 -4.57 -14.70
N ARG A 446 8.54 -4.18 -14.17
CA ARG A 446 8.78 -4.13 -12.71
C ARG A 446 7.91 -3.10 -11.96
N LYS A 447 7.09 -2.31 -12.67
CA LYS A 447 6.13 -1.34 -12.13
C LYS A 447 4.69 -1.88 -12.24
N LEU A 448 4.44 -3.08 -11.74
CA LEU A 448 3.14 -3.77 -11.86
C LEU A 448 1.95 -3.03 -11.21
N GLU A 449 2.20 -2.12 -10.26
CA GLU A 449 1.13 -1.33 -9.62
C GLU A 449 0.44 -0.34 -10.59
N ASP A 450 1.05 -0.08 -11.74
CA ASP A 450 0.61 0.93 -12.72
C ASP A 450 -0.33 0.41 -13.81
N SER A 451 -0.56 -0.91 -13.88
CA SER A 451 -1.32 -1.52 -14.98
C SER A 451 -2.59 -2.19 -14.48
N LEU A 452 -3.64 -1.40 -14.23
CA LEU A 452 -4.98 -1.96 -13.99
C LEU A 452 -5.57 -2.70 -15.21
N ILE A 453 -4.85 -2.73 -16.34
CA ILE A 453 -5.25 -3.43 -17.57
C ILE A 453 -4.05 -4.03 -18.31
N GLY A 454 -2.86 -4.16 -17.70
CA GLY A 454 -1.65 -4.59 -18.42
C GLY A 454 -1.36 -6.08 -18.31
N HIS A 455 -0.75 -6.65 -19.35
CA HIS A 455 -0.21 -8.02 -19.32
C HIS A 455 1.07 -8.16 -18.49
N GLY A 456 1.53 -7.12 -17.78
CA GLY A 456 2.74 -7.19 -16.95
C GLY A 456 4.06 -7.27 -17.73
N TYR A 457 4.07 -7.01 -19.03
CA TYR A 457 5.27 -7.04 -19.89
C TYR A 457 5.40 -5.79 -20.78
N ILE A 458 6.66 -5.36 -20.98
CA ILE A 458 7.05 -4.28 -21.89
C ILE A 458 8.05 -4.77 -22.94
N CYS A 459 8.12 -4.07 -24.07
CA CYS A 459 9.13 -4.32 -25.10
C CYS A 459 10.55 -4.19 -24.50
N ALA A 460 11.40 -5.20 -24.67
CA ALA A 460 12.76 -5.18 -24.16
C ALA A 460 13.64 -4.10 -24.86
N GLY A 461 13.39 -3.83 -26.14
CA GLY A 461 14.20 -2.88 -26.93
C GLY A 461 13.86 -1.40 -26.71
N CYS A 462 12.59 -1.05 -26.48
CA CYS A 462 12.17 0.35 -26.35
C CYS A 462 11.34 0.68 -25.11
N ASN A 463 11.12 -0.28 -24.22
CA ASN A 463 10.30 -0.15 -23.01
C ASN A 463 8.84 0.26 -23.28
N ALA A 464 8.33 0.02 -24.48
CA ALA A 464 6.95 0.28 -24.83
C ALA A 464 5.99 -0.70 -24.12
N SER A 465 5.02 -0.18 -23.39
CA SER A 465 3.88 -0.91 -22.85
C SER A 465 2.83 -1.18 -23.93
N ALA A 466 1.82 -1.98 -23.62
CA ALA A 466 0.68 -2.21 -24.51
C ALA A 466 0.01 -0.88 -24.92
N ARG A 467 -0.18 0.03 -23.97
CA ARG A 467 -0.72 1.37 -24.22
C ARG A 467 0.11 2.17 -25.21
N HIS A 468 1.45 2.18 -25.06
CA HIS A 468 2.32 2.87 -26.03
C HIS A 468 2.15 2.30 -27.44
N ARG A 469 2.08 0.98 -27.59
CA ARG A 469 1.91 0.31 -28.88
C ARG A 469 0.54 0.54 -29.51
N ALA A 470 -0.52 0.57 -28.70
CA ALA A 470 -1.86 0.95 -29.15
C ALA A 470 -1.89 2.41 -29.64
N MET A 471 -1.32 3.34 -28.86
CA MET A 471 -1.23 4.76 -29.20
C MET A 471 -0.42 5.03 -30.47
N ARG A 472 0.61 4.22 -30.75
CA ARG A 472 1.36 4.28 -32.01
C ARG A 472 0.46 4.08 -33.24
N GLY A 473 -0.59 3.28 -33.14
CA GLY A 473 -1.57 3.07 -34.21
C GLY A 473 -2.28 4.36 -34.59
N VAL A 474 -2.82 5.09 -33.61
CA VAL A 474 -3.48 6.39 -33.81
C VAL A 474 -2.51 7.42 -34.38
N LEU A 475 -1.31 7.50 -33.81
CA LEU A 475 -0.28 8.44 -34.25
C LEU A 475 0.17 8.21 -35.69
N ASN A 476 0.22 6.97 -36.16
CA ASN A 476 0.56 6.67 -37.56
C ASN A 476 -0.50 7.22 -38.54
N VAL A 477 -1.78 7.24 -38.15
CA VAL A 477 -2.86 7.85 -38.95
C VAL A 477 -2.74 9.37 -38.91
N LEU A 478 -2.52 9.99 -37.75
CA LEU A 478 -2.30 11.44 -37.67
C LEU A 478 -1.09 11.88 -38.52
N ARG A 479 -0.01 11.09 -38.51
CA ARG A 479 1.21 11.35 -39.30
C ARG A 479 0.99 11.28 -40.80
N SER A 480 -0.05 10.59 -41.28
CA SER A 480 -0.30 10.51 -42.72
C SER A 480 -0.73 11.85 -43.33
N ASP A 481 -1.16 12.82 -42.51
CA ASP A 481 -1.34 14.21 -42.92
C ASP A 481 -0.03 15.00 -42.72
N PRO A 482 0.65 15.42 -43.81
CA PRO A 482 1.89 16.19 -43.72
C PRO A 482 1.74 17.53 -43.00
N ALA A 483 0.53 18.10 -42.96
CA ALA A 483 0.27 19.35 -42.24
C ALA A 483 0.46 19.17 -40.73
N LEU A 484 0.05 18.02 -40.17
CA LEU A 484 0.25 17.71 -38.76
C LEU A 484 1.72 17.49 -38.39
N CYS A 485 2.57 17.23 -39.39
CA CYS A 485 4.01 17.03 -39.25
C CYS A 485 4.83 18.32 -39.41
N ALA A 486 4.21 19.49 -39.57
CA ALA A 486 4.97 20.74 -39.64
C ALA A 486 5.62 21.12 -38.30
N SER A 487 4.93 20.92 -37.17
CA SER A 487 5.46 21.18 -35.84
C SER A 487 4.86 20.25 -34.79
N GLY A 488 5.71 19.74 -33.88
CA GLY A 488 5.30 18.82 -32.82
C GLY A 488 5.80 19.24 -31.44
N LEU A 489 4.98 19.02 -30.43
CA LEU A 489 5.37 19.12 -29.02
C LEU A 489 5.00 17.84 -28.30
N GLN A 490 5.94 17.23 -27.58
CA GLN A 490 5.66 16.08 -26.72
C GLN A 490 6.09 16.33 -25.28
N TYR A 491 5.21 15.97 -24.35
CA TYR A 491 5.57 15.83 -22.94
C TYR A 491 5.85 14.36 -22.61
N GLY A 492 7.00 14.11 -21.99
CA GLY A 492 7.46 12.78 -21.59
C GLY A 492 8.31 12.08 -22.65
N ARG A 493 9.28 11.27 -22.21
CA ARG A 493 10.32 10.65 -23.07
C ARG A 493 9.89 9.37 -23.78
N HIS A 494 8.60 9.15 -24.00
CA HIS A 494 8.11 7.93 -24.65
C HIS A 494 8.40 7.96 -26.16
N ARG A 495 8.86 6.85 -26.74
CA ARG A 495 9.23 6.76 -28.18
C ARG A 495 8.02 6.66 -29.12
N VAL A 496 6.85 7.11 -28.69
CA VAL A 496 5.59 6.85 -29.42
C VAL A 496 5.43 7.76 -30.64
N ALA A 497 5.96 8.98 -30.59
CA ALA A 497 6.31 9.76 -31.78
C ALA A 497 7.83 9.88 -31.88
N ALA A 498 8.37 9.89 -33.11
CA ALA A 498 9.80 10.11 -33.34
C ALA A 498 10.00 11.57 -33.76
N GLY A 499 11.02 12.25 -33.21
CA GLY A 499 11.29 13.65 -33.56
C GLY A 499 11.46 13.89 -35.07
N GLY A 500 12.04 12.92 -35.79
CA GLY A 500 12.16 12.96 -37.26
C GLY A 500 10.83 12.89 -38.03
N TRP A 501 9.69 12.83 -37.36
CA TRP A 501 8.39 13.00 -37.99
C TRP A 501 8.08 14.47 -38.29
N PHE A 502 8.64 15.40 -37.52
CA PHE A 502 8.27 16.81 -37.59
C PHE A 502 9.37 17.67 -38.20
N LYS A 503 8.99 18.77 -38.86
CA LYS A 503 9.96 19.78 -39.33
C LYS A 503 10.53 20.60 -38.18
N ASP A 504 9.71 20.91 -37.17
CA ASP A 504 10.09 21.50 -35.88
C ASP A 504 9.54 20.61 -34.75
N PHE A 505 10.36 20.26 -33.75
CA PHE A 505 9.96 19.36 -32.67
C PHE A 505 10.54 19.78 -31.33
N ASP A 506 9.67 20.01 -30.36
CA ASP A 506 10.04 20.26 -28.98
C ASP A 506 9.66 19.06 -28.10
N LEU A 507 10.60 18.63 -27.25
CA LEU A 507 10.39 17.58 -26.25
C LEU A 507 10.58 18.17 -24.86
N LEU A 508 9.52 18.22 -24.07
CA LEU A 508 9.56 18.75 -22.72
C LEU A 508 9.49 17.63 -21.69
N GLU A 509 10.32 17.76 -20.67
CA GLU A 509 10.20 16.96 -19.45
C GLU A 509 9.30 17.69 -18.45
N PRO A 510 8.47 16.97 -17.68
CA PRO A 510 7.78 17.56 -16.55
C PRO A 510 8.79 18.04 -15.50
N ALA A 511 8.59 19.25 -14.97
CA ALA A 511 9.27 19.69 -13.76
C ALA A 511 8.61 18.96 -12.57
N HIS A 512 9.41 18.30 -11.74
CA HIS A 512 8.91 17.58 -10.56
C HIS A 512 8.76 18.47 -9.32
N ASP A 513 9.06 19.77 -9.44
CA ASP A 513 8.93 20.73 -8.36
C ASP A 513 7.65 21.57 -8.55
N GLY A 514 6.71 21.46 -7.61
CA GLY A 514 5.49 22.29 -7.58
C GLY A 514 4.25 21.78 -8.32
N ALA A 515 4.22 20.54 -8.82
CA ALA A 515 3.04 19.92 -9.45
C ALA A 515 2.42 20.74 -10.61
N ALA A 516 3.22 21.49 -11.37
CA ALA A 516 2.76 22.25 -12.54
C ALA A 516 3.31 21.65 -13.84
N LEU A 517 2.51 21.68 -14.92
CA LEU A 517 3.02 21.33 -16.24
C LEU A 517 3.96 22.44 -16.72
N VAL A 518 5.15 22.06 -17.21
CA VAL A 518 6.05 23.02 -17.85
C VAL A 518 5.31 23.70 -19.01
N PRO A 519 5.28 25.04 -19.08
CA PRO A 519 4.54 25.72 -20.15
C PRO A 519 5.19 25.44 -21.52
N PRO A 520 4.38 25.37 -22.60
CA PRO A 520 4.91 25.33 -23.96
C PRO A 520 5.81 26.54 -24.27
N PRO A 521 6.78 26.42 -25.19
CA PRO A 521 7.64 27.53 -25.60
C PRO A 521 6.83 28.75 -26.05
N ALA A 522 7.19 29.92 -25.48
CA ALA A 522 6.44 31.15 -25.70
C ALA A 522 6.38 31.53 -27.19
N GLY A 523 5.17 31.89 -27.67
CA GLY A 523 4.93 32.34 -29.03
C GLY A 523 4.91 31.24 -30.11
N LYS A 524 5.20 29.97 -29.75
CA LYS A 524 5.07 28.85 -30.68
C LYS A 524 3.65 28.29 -30.68
N ARG A 525 3.21 27.83 -31.85
CA ARG A 525 1.99 27.02 -32.02
C ARG A 525 2.33 25.72 -32.72
N TYR A 526 1.77 24.62 -32.22
CA TYR A 526 2.07 23.28 -32.69
C TYR A 526 0.89 22.66 -33.42
N GLN A 527 1.23 21.94 -34.47
CA GLN A 527 0.29 21.19 -35.29
C GLN A 527 -0.10 19.88 -34.61
N MET A 528 0.82 19.26 -33.87
CA MET A 528 0.56 18.10 -33.04
C MET A 528 1.12 18.28 -31.64
N LEU A 529 0.28 18.19 -30.61
CA LEU A 529 0.68 18.20 -29.20
C LEU A 529 0.38 16.86 -28.57
N LEU A 530 1.35 16.29 -27.85
CA LEU A 530 1.24 14.99 -27.19
C LEU A 530 1.45 15.17 -25.69
N CYS A 531 0.38 15.06 -24.91
CA CYS A 531 0.41 15.13 -23.45
C CYS A 531 0.17 13.72 -22.89
N LEU A 532 1.26 13.01 -22.58
CA LEU A 532 1.21 11.58 -22.30
C LEU A 532 1.27 11.29 -20.79
N ASP A 533 0.12 11.01 -20.17
CA ASP A 533 0.00 10.68 -18.72
C ASP A 533 0.54 11.74 -17.76
N MET A 534 0.59 12.99 -18.22
CA MET A 534 1.11 14.11 -17.45
C MET A 534 0.00 14.78 -16.64
N LEU A 535 -1.25 14.69 -17.07
CA LEU A 535 -2.37 15.32 -16.37
C LEU A 535 -2.61 14.68 -15.00
N GLU A 536 -2.18 13.42 -14.78
CA GLU A 536 -2.20 12.77 -13.48
C GLU A 536 -1.25 13.41 -12.45
N GLN A 537 -0.29 14.22 -12.90
CA GLN A 537 0.80 14.81 -12.10
C GLN A 537 0.65 16.33 -11.88
N VAL A 538 -0.37 16.97 -12.45
CA VAL A 538 -0.54 18.43 -12.34
C VAL A 538 -1.54 18.79 -11.24
N ALA A 539 -1.34 19.84 -10.45
CA ALA A 539 -2.31 20.26 -9.43
C ALA A 539 -3.60 20.80 -10.07
N ASP A 540 -3.46 21.57 -11.15
CA ASP A 540 -4.57 22.19 -11.88
C ASP A 540 -4.60 21.71 -13.35
N PRO A 541 -5.39 20.66 -13.66
CA PRO A 541 -5.59 20.20 -15.03
C PRO A 541 -6.19 21.26 -15.94
N GLY A 542 -7.03 22.16 -15.42
CA GLY A 542 -7.67 23.21 -16.21
C GLY A 542 -6.65 24.21 -16.74
N ALA A 543 -5.78 24.71 -15.86
CA ALA A 543 -4.69 25.60 -16.26
C ALA A 543 -3.72 24.91 -17.25
N ALA A 544 -3.38 23.64 -17.01
CA ALA A 544 -2.52 22.87 -17.92
C ALA A 544 -3.16 22.71 -19.31
N LEU A 545 -4.44 22.32 -19.36
CA LEU A 545 -5.19 22.16 -20.61
C LEU A 545 -5.36 23.48 -21.36
N ALA A 546 -5.63 24.58 -20.64
CA ALA A 546 -5.72 25.91 -21.22
C ALA A 546 -4.38 26.33 -21.88
N GLY A 547 -3.26 26.08 -21.21
CA GLY A 547 -1.92 26.33 -21.75
C GLY A 547 -1.63 25.49 -23.00
N LEU A 548 -1.97 24.19 -22.97
CA LEU A 548 -1.81 23.29 -24.13
C LEU A 548 -2.68 23.73 -25.32
N ARG A 549 -3.96 24.06 -25.08
CA ARG A 549 -4.88 24.56 -26.12
C ARG A 549 -4.40 25.89 -26.70
N GLY A 550 -3.87 26.80 -25.87
CA GLY A 550 -3.31 28.07 -26.33
C GLY A 550 -2.11 27.90 -27.28
N ALA A 551 -1.31 26.85 -27.07
CA ALA A 551 -0.19 26.47 -27.93
C ALA A 551 -0.60 25.58 -29.12
N MET A 552 -1.86 25.18 -29.25
CA MET A 552 -2.36 24.41 -30.38
C MET A 552 -2.61 25.31 -31.59
N ALA A 553 -2.15 24.94 -32.78
CA ALA A 553 -2.49 25.64 -34.00
C ALA A 553 -3.98 25.47 -34.36
N GLN A 554 -4.52 26.36 -35.20
CA GLN A 554 -5.96 26.39 -35.53
C GLN A 554 -6.49 25.04 -36.05
N ASP A 555 -5.76 24.39 -36.96
CA ASP A 555 -6.09 23.04 -37.48
C ASP A 555 -5.25 21.93 -36.82
N GLY A 556 -4.68 22.21 -35.65
CA GLY A 556 -3.85 21.30 -34.88
C GLY A 556 -4.65 20.27 -34.07
N VAL A 557 -3.94 19.30 -33.51
CA VAL A 557 -4.50 18.23 -32.66
C VAL A 557 -3.68 18.11 -31.38
N LEU A 558 -4.37 18.10 -30.24
CA LEU A 558 -3.83 17.72 -28.95
C LEU A 558 -4.28 16.29 -28.61
N LEU A 559 -3.33 15.39 -28.41
CA LEU A 559 -3.57 14.03 -27.96
C LEU A 559 -3.29 13.93 -26.47
N LEU A 560 -4.30 13.50 -25.72
CA LEU A 560 -4.23 13.19 -24.30
C LEU A 560 -4.25 11.67 -24.10
N SER A 561 -3.33 11.16 -23.28
CA SER A 561 -3.37 9.77 -22.80
C SER A 561 -3.56 9.71 -21.30
N PHE A 562 -4.21 8.64 -20.85
CA PHE A 562 -4.47 8.38 -19.44
C PHE A 562 -3.97 6.97 -19.11
N ARG A 563 -3.29 6.83 -17.97
CA ARG A 563 -2.67 5.55 -17.64
C ARG A 563 -3.66 4.44 -17.33
N THR A 564 -4.78 4.79 -16.70
CA THR A 564 -5.71 3.83 -16.09
C THR A 564 -7.07 3.74 -16.76
N ALA A 565 -7.30 4.51 -17.83
CA ALA A 565 -8.52 4.42 -18.61
C ALA A 565 -8.31 3.48 -19.81
N PRO A 566 -9.28 2.58 -20.12
CA PRO A 566 -10.66 2.53 -19.62
C PRO A 566 -10.87 1.75 -18.31
N GLY A 567 -9.81 1.31 -17.65
CA GLY A 567 -9.82 0.39 -16.50
C GLY A 567 -10.41 0.92 -15.21
N ARG A 568 -11.09 2.07 -15.21
CA ARG A 568 -11.94 2.55 -14.12
C ARG A 568 -13.00 3.55 -14.59
N ALA A 569 -14.16 3.52 -13.94
CA ALA A 569 -15.28 4.40 -14.25
C ALA A 569 -15.05 5.83 -13.77
N THR A 570 -14.47 6.01 -12.58
CA THR A 570 -14.31 7.33 -11.94
C THR A 570 -12.86 7.68 -11.65
N THR A 571 -12.56 8.97 -11.68
CA THR A 571 -11.26 9.56 -11.40
C THR A 571 -11.04 9.58 -9.90
N LEU A 572 -9.91 9.04 -9.46
CA LEU A 572 -9.45 9.13 -8.07
C LEU A 572 -8.46 10.28 -7.99
N ASP A 573 -8.84 11.37 -7.34
CA ASP A 573 -7.98 12.51 -7.06
C ASP A 573 -7.63 12.52 -5.57
N TRP A 574 -6.34 12.52 -5.26
CA TRP A 574 -5.82 12.50 -3.90
C TRP A 574 -5.60 13.91 -3.35
N GLY A 575 -5.56 14.94 -4.20
CA GLY A 575 -5.29 16.33 -3.79
C GLY A 575 -3.86 16.61 -3.32
N PHE A 576 -2.98 15.60 -3.30
CA PHE A 576 -1.56 15.73 -2.98
C PHE A 576 -0.71 14.72 -3.76
N PRO A 577 0.56 15.02 -4.04
CA PRO A 577 1.46 14.12 -4.75
C PRO A 577 1.70 12.83 -3.96
N ARG A 578 1.40 11.67 -4.57
CA ARG A 578 1.73 10.35 -4.04
C ARG A 578 3.24 10.15 -4.00
N GLY A 579 3.79 9.91 -2.81
CA GLY A 579 5.20 9.58 -2.66
C GLY A 579 5.57 8.29 -3.38
N ASP A 580 4.66 7.32 -3.43
CA ASP A 580 4.90 5.97 -3.96
C ASP A 580 4.78 5.88 -5.48
N ASP A 581 4.36 6.98 -6.11
CA ASP A 581 4.08 7.02 -7.54
C ASP A 581 4.42 8.39 -8.16
N GLN A 582 5.72 8.70 -8.20
CA GLN A 582 6.33 9.86 -8.89
C GLN A 582 5.58 11.20 -8.71
N GLY A 583 4.99 11.45 -7.55
CA GLY A 583 4.28 12.70 -7.28
C GLY A 583 2.93 12.86 -7.99
N ARG A 584 2.29 11.78 -8.44
CA ARG A 584 0.93 11.83 -9.02
C ARG A 584 -0.11 12.31 -8.02
N LEU A 585 -0.96 13.21 -8.46
CA LEU A 585 -2.07 13.74 -7.66
C LEU A 585 -3.37 12.98 -7.92
N ARG A 586 -3.49 12.31 -9.07
CA ARG A 586 -4.71 11.58 -9.42
C ARG A 586 -4.50 10.42 -10.37
N THR A 587 -5.58 9.71 -10.63
CA THR A 587 -5.64 8.64 -11.60
C THR A 587 -7.02 8.60 -12.23
N TYR A 588 -7.05 8.83 -13.55
CA TYR A 588 -8.26 9.11 -14.28
C TYR A 588 -9.11 7.87 -14.57
N GLY A 589 -10.42 8.06 -14.49
CA GLY A 589 -11.42 7.13 -14.98
C GLY A 589 -12.14 7.64 -16.22
N MET A 590 -13.14 6.90 -16.65
CA MET A 590 -13.98 7.25 -17.79
C MET A 590 -14.74 8.57 -17.59
N ASP A 591 -15.05 8.96 -16.35
CA ASP A 591 -15.59 10.29 -15.99
C ASP A 591 -14.67 11.46 -16.41
N MET A 592 -13.41 11.20 -16.77
CA MET A 592 -12.55 12.20 -17.39
C MET A 592 -13.14 12.74 -18.69
N ILE A 593 -13.87 11.94 -19.46
CA ILE A 593 -14.45 12.41 -20.74
C ILE A 593 -15.38 13.60 -20.50
N ASP A 594 -16.27 13.48 -19.51
CA ASP A 594 -17.18 14.56 -19.12
C ASP A 594 -16.40 15.77 -18.59
N ARG A 595 -15.38 15.53 -17.76
CA ARG A 595 -14.51 16.60 -17.24
C ARG A 595 -13.75 17.33 -18.34
N LEU A 596 -13.29 16.65 -19.39
CA LEU A 596 -12.63 17.33 -20.52
C LEU A 596 -13.59 18.25 -21.24
N ALA A 597 -14.85 17.86 -21.42
CA ALA A 597 -15.85 18.72 -22.05
C ALA A 597 -16.05 20.02 -21.26
N ASP A 598 -16.06 19.92 -19.92
CA ASP A 598 -16.16 21.09 -19.03
C ASP A 598 -14.87 21.95 -19.03
N LEU A 599 -13.70 21.31 -19.04
CA LEU A 599 -12.40 22.00 -18.97
C LEU A 599 -11.96 22.60 -20.31
N LEU A 600 -12.50 22.11 -21.42
CA LEU A 600 -12.20 22.56 -22.79
C LEU A 600 -13.48 22.97 -23.52
N PRO A 601 -14.20 24.00 -23.04
CA PRO A 601 -15.46 24.40 -23.63
C PRO A 601 -15.25 24.83 -25.10
N GLY A 602 -16.12 24.32 -25.98
CA GLY A 602 -16.10 24.62 -27.41
C GLY A 602 -14.99 23.93 -28.21
N ALA A 603 -14.18 23.06 -27.60
CA ALA A 603 -13.28 22.18 -28.35
C ALA A 603 -14.04 20.95 -28.87
N HIS A 604 -13.60 20.41 -30.00
CA HIS A 604 -14.09 19.14 -30.52
C HIS A 604 -13.28 17.98 -29.95
N LEU A 605 -13.95 17.06 -29.25
CA LEU A 605 -13.34 15.89 -28.61
C LEU A 605 -13.65 14.62 -29.41
N SER A 606 -12.62 13.87 -29.80
CA SER A 606 -12.76 12.50 -30.31
C SER A 606 -12.17 11.53 -29.30
N VAL A 607 -13.03 10.75 -28.64
CA VAL A 607 -12.63 9.71 -27.69
C VAL A 607 -12.34 8.42 -28.44
N VAL A 608 -11.11 7.91 -28.32
CA VAL A 608 -10.60 6.81 -29.12
C VAL A 608 -10.16 5.66 -28.20
N GLN A 609 -10.51 4.43 -28.55
CA GLN A 609 -10.15 3.21 -27.84
C GLN A 609 -9.28 2.29 -28.71
N PRO A 610 -8.01 2.65 -28.99
CA PRO A 610 -7.14 1.80 -29.79
C PRO A 610 -6.72 0.55 -29.01
N VAL A 611 -6.44 -0.52 -29.77
CA VAL A 611 -6.01 -1.82 -29.25
C VAL A 611 -4.53 -2.04 -29.50
N ASP A 612 -3.82 -2.61 -28.53
CA ASP A 612 -2.44 -3.05 -28.71
C ASP A 612 -2.38 -4.23 -29.69
N PRO A 613 -1.66 -4.12 -30.82
CA PRO A 613 -1.62 -5.17 -31.85
C PRO A 613 -1.02 -6.50 -31.37
N TYR A 614 -0.23 -6.49 -30.29
CA TYR A 614 0.30 -7.72 -29.71
C TYR A 614 -0.70 -8.38 -28.76
N SER A 615 -1.24 -7.59 -27.84
CA SER A 615 -1.87 -8.13 -26.64
C SER A 615 -3.38 -8.03 -26.59
N GLY A 616 -3.99 -7.34 -27.56
CA GLY A 616 -5.43 -7.13 -27.62
C GLY A 616 -5.95 -6.17 -26.55
N LEU A 617 -5.09 -5.53 -25.76
CA LEU A 617 -5.51 -4.60 -24.72
C LEU A 617 -5.94 -3.25 -25.30
N GLU A 618 -7.10 -2.80 -24.86
CA GLU A 618 -7.61 -1.46 -25.13
C GLU A 618 -6.93 -0.43 -24.21
N THR A 619 -6.76 0.78 -24.74
CA THR A 619 -6.43 1.98 -23.97
C THR A 619 -7.38 3.10 -24.36
N LEU A 620 -7.55 4.10 -23.51
CA LEU A 620 -8.29 5.32 -23.86
C LEU A 620 -7.34 6.45 -24.27
N LEU A 621 -7.66 7.14 -25.37
CA LEU A 621 -7.04 8.39 -25.79
C LEU A 621 -8.14 9.42 -26.06
N CYS A 622 -7.83 10.70 -25.86
CA CYS A 622 -8.69 11.80 -26.31
C CYS A 622 -7.94 12.69 -27.29
N LEU A 623 -8.50 12.88 -28.48
CA LEU A 623 -8.02 13.85 -29.46
C LEU A 623 -8.86 15.12 -29.33
N VAL A 624 -8.20 16.25 -29.16
CA VAL A 624 -8.80 17.57 -28.98
C VAL A 624 -8.39 18.45 -30.16
N THR A 625 -9.35 19.15 -30.77
CA THR A 625 -9.07 20.16 -31.81
C THR A 625 -10.09 21.30 -31.75
N ASP A 626 -9.69 22.50 -32.17
CA ASP A 626 -10.59 23.65 -32.30
C ASP A 626 -11.20 23.77 -33.71
N SER A 627 -10.80 22.89 -34.64
CA SER A 627 -11.24 22.93 -36.03
C SER A 627 -12.27 21.84 -36.32
N VAL A 628 -13.47 22.25 -36.74
CA VAL A 628 -14.51 21.34 -37.27
C VAL A 628 -13.95 20.49 -38.40
N THR A 629 -13.23 21.09 -39.35
CA THR A 629 -12.63 20.39 -40.48
C THR A 629 -11.66 19.30 -40.00
N ARG A 630 -10.84 19.61 -38.99
CA ARG A 630 -9.92 18.63 -38.41
C ARG A 630 -10.66 17.53 -37.67
N HIS A 631 -11.71 17.86 -36.93
CA HIS A 631 -12.53 16.89 -36.22
C HIS A 631 -13.21 15.91 -37.19
N ASP A 632 -13.82 16.42 -38.26
CA ASP A 632 -14.45 15.63 -39.31
C ASP A 632 -13.43 14.75 -40.03
N TRP A 633 -12.24 15.27 -40.32
CA TRP A 633 -11.16 14.48 -40.88
C TRP A 633 -10.74 13.32 -39.97
N ILE A 634 -10.61 13.56 -38.65
CA ILE A 634 -10.30 12.50 -37.67
C ILE A 634 -11.38 11.42 -37.72
N ARG A 635 -12.66 11.81 -37.68
CA ARG A 635 -13.80 10.87 -37.72
C ARG A 635 -13.89 10.05 -39.00
N ASN A 636 -13.48 10.63 -40.14
CA ASN A 636 -13.50 9.96 -41.45
C ASN A 636 -12.19 9.21 -41.78
N SER A 637 -11.18 9.30 -40.92
CA SER A 637 -9.93 8.54 -41.04
C SER A 637 -10.06 7.14 -40.42
N ALA A 638 -9.01 6.32 -40.49
CA ALA A 638 -8.94 5.04 -39.79
C ALA A 638 -9.00 5.18 -38.24
N ILE A 639 -8.88 6.40 -37.69
CA ILE A 639 -9.16 6.67 -36.27
C ILE A 639 -10.67 6.55 -35.99
N GLY A 640 -11.53 6.85 -36.97
CA GLY A 640 -12.99 6.74 -36.87
C GLY A 640 -13.45 5.37 -36.41
N ASP A 641 -12.82 4.31 -36.92
CA ASP A 641 -13.11 2.92 -36.55
C ASP A 641 -12.73 2.58 -35.10
N MET A 642 -11.90 3.41 -34.48
CA MET A 642 -11.45 3.29 -33.08
C MET A 642 -12.22 4.23 -32.15
N ILE A 643 -13.12 5.08 -32.66
CA ILE A 643 -13.93 5.96 -31.83
C ILE A 643 -14.89 5.10 -31.02
N ALA A 644 -14.92 5.34 -29.71
CA ALA A 644 -15.83 4.62 -28.82
C ALA A 644 -17.28 4.84 -29.30
N PRO A 645 -18.11 3.79 -29.45
CA PRO A 645 -19.48 3.95 -29.90
C PRO A 645 -20.22 4.92 -28.96
N ASP A 646 -20.97 5.86 -29.54
CA ASP A 646 -21.63 6.97 -28.84
C ASP A 646 -22.25 6.51 -27.51
N ARG A 647 -21.75 7.08 -26.41
CA ARG A 647 -22.41 7.10 -25.11
C ARG A 647 -23.01 8.47 -24.88
#